data_AF-A0A1U9NPC0-F1
#
_entry.id   AF-A0A1U9NPC0-F1
#
_cell.length_a   1.000
_cell.length_b   1.000
_cell.length_c   1.000
_cell.angle_alpha   90.00
_cell.angle_beta   90.00
_cell.angle_gamma   90.00
#
_symmetry.space_group_name_H-M   'P 1'
#
loop_
_entity.id
_entity.type
_entity.pdbx_description
1 polymer ?
#
loop_
_entity_poly.entity_id
_entity_poly.type
_entity_poly.pdbx_seq_one_letter_code
_entity_poly.pdbx_strand_id
1 'polypeptide(L)'
;MATKSYRARILTDSRLAAALDRTHVVFVESLKQMINTYLRMQNGKFGPDHKKLAQIMLSRSNTFAHGVMDQITRDQPTSTLDEEWTDLARRIHKTTGPLFLQAERFATVKNRAIHTKSRGKVIPSPETLAVPAKFWHQVCDSASAYIRSNRELMQQWRKDRAAWLKDKNEWQQKHPEFMQFYNGPYQNFLKLCDDDRITSQLAAEQQPTASKNNRPRKTGKRFARWHLWYKWLSENPEIIEWRNKASASDFKTVTDDVRKQIITKYPQQNKYITRLLDWLEDNNPELKTLENLRRTYVKKFDSFKRPPTLTLPSPYRHPYWFTMELDQFYKKADFENGTIQLLLIDEDDDGNWFFNWMPASLKPDPRLVPSWRAETFETEGRFPPYLGGKIGKKLSRPAPTDAERKAGIAGAKLMIKNNRSELLFTVFEQDCPPRVKWAKTKNRKCPADNAFSSDGKTRKPLRILSIDLGIRHIGAFALTQGTRNDSAWQTESLKKGIINSPSIPPLRQVRRHDYDLKRKRRRHGKPVKGQRSNANLQAHRTNMAQDRFKKGASAIVSLAREHSADLILFENLHSLKFSAFDERWMNRQLRDMNRRHIVELVSEQAPEFGITVKDDINPWMTSRICSNCNLPGFRFSMKKKNPYREKLPREKCTDFGYPVWEPGGHLFRCPHCDHRVNADINAAANLANKFFGLGYWNNGLKYDAETKTFTVHTDKKTPPLIFKPRPQFDLWADSVKTRKQLGPDPF
;
A
#
# COMPACT_ATOMS: atom_id res chain seq x y z
N MET A 1 -5.79 -20.66 -16.40
CA MET A 1 -5.98 -20.97 -14.97
C MET A 1 -5.58 -19.78 -14.11
N ALA A 2 -6.45 -19.36 -13.19
CA ALA A 2 -6.14 -18.33 -12.21
C ALA A 2 -5.63 -18.98 -10.92
N THR A 3 -4.51 -18.49 -10.37
CA THR A 3 -4.01 -18.90 -9.05
C THR A 3 -4.63 -18.00 -7.99
N LYS A 4 -5.38 -18.58 -7.07
CA LYS A 4 -6.00 -17.89 -5.93
C LYS A 4 -5.45 -18.40 -4.61
N SER A 5 -5.68 -17.64 -3.54
CA SER A 5 -5.32 -18.07 -2.19
C SER A 5 -6.48 -17.90 -1.22
N TYR A 6 -6.91 -19.00 -0.62
CA TYR A 6 -8.01 -19.04 0.34
C TYR A 6 -7.51 -19.48 1.72
N ARG A 7 -8.18 -19.03 2.77
CA ARG A 7 -7.74 -19.27 4.15
C ARG A 7 -8.61 -20.32 4.82
N ALA A 8 -8.04 -21.15 5.67
CA ALA A 8 -8.77 -21.95 6.65
C ALA A 8 -8.18 -21.70 8.02
N ARG A 9 -9.02 -21.31 8.98
CA ARG A 9 -8.57 -21.15 10.37
C ARG A 9 -8.50 -22.53 11.02
N ILE A 10 -7.39 -22.86 11.66
CA ILE A 10 -7.28 -24.08 12.45
C ILE A 10 -7.90 -23.82 13.82
N LEU A 11 -8.82 -24.70 14.24
CA LEU A 11 -9.36 -24.74 15.59
C LEU A 11 -8.42 -25.62 16.41
N THR A 12 -7.80 -25.02 17.43
CA THR A 12 -6.70 -25.65 18.17
C THR A 12 -7.10 -25.94 19.60
N ASP A 13 -6.91 -27.18 20.04
CA ASP A 13 -6.70 -27.50 21.46
C ASP A 13 -5.26 -27.14 21.90
N SER A 14 -4.92 -27.39 23.17
CA SER A 14 -3.60 -27.09 23.74
C SER A 14 -2.47 -27.88 23.06
N ARG A 15 -2.67 -29.17 22.80
CA ARG A 15 -1.66 -30.06 22.20
C ARG A 15 -1.39 -29.67 20.75
N LEU A 16 -2.44 -29.50 19.94
CA LEU A 16 -2.35 -29.07 18.55
C LEU A 16 -1.74 -27.67 18.43
N ALA A 17 -2.12 -26.73 19.31
CA ALA A 17 -1.49 -25.41 19.35
C ALA A 17 0.02 -25.49 19.63
N ALA A 18 0.43 -26.32 20.58
CA ALA A 18 1.84 -26.52 20.91
C ALA A 18 2.62 -27.17 19.75
N ALA A 19 2.04 -28.17 19.08
CA ALA A 19 2.65 -28.83 17.93
C ALA A 19 2.81 -27.87 16.74
N LEU A 20 1.79 -27.05 16.45
CA LEU A 20 1.87 -26.02 15.41
C LEU A 20 2.97 -24.99 15.70
N ASP A 21 3.05 -24.49 16.94
CA ASP A 21 4.09 -23.54 17.34
C ASP A 21 5.48 -24.16 17.23
N ARG A 22 5.67 -25.41 17.69
CA ARG A 22 6.93 -26.13 17.57
C ARG A 22 7.34 -26.34 16.12
N THR A 23 6.46 -26.80 15.24
CA THR A 23 6.73 -26.91 13.79
C THR A 23 7.17 -25.59 13.19
N HIS A 24 6.46 -24.51 13.50
CA HIS A 24 6.79 -23.17 13.00
C HIS A 24 8.14 -22.66 13.51
N VAL A 25 8.40 -22.81 14.81
CA VAL A 25 9.66 -22.37 15.44
C VAL A 25 10.84 -23.15 14.88
N VAL A 26 10.74 -24.48 14.78
CA VAL A 26 11.80 -25.32 14.21
C VAL A 26 12.09 -24.91 12.78
N PHE A 27 11.07 -24.78 11.94
CA PHE A 27 11.26 -24.38 10.55
C PHE A 27 11.94 -23.01 10.42
N VAL A 28 11.46 -21.99 11.15
CA VAL A 28 11.99 -20.63 11.03
C VAL A 28 13.41 -20.50 11.59
N GLU A 29 13.74 -21.14 12.70
CA GLU A 29 15.09 -21.10 13.26
C GLU A 29 16.08 -21.92 12.43
N SER A 30 15.67 -23.06 11.87
CA SER A 30 16.46 -23.81 10.88
C SER A 30 16.73 -22.96 9.64
N LEU A 31 15.71 -22.28 9.10
CA LEU A 31 15.86 -21.36 7.97
C LEU A 31 16.84 -20.22 8.27
N LYS A 32 16.73 -19.60 9.45
CA LYS A 32 17.65 -18.53 9.88
C LYS A 32 19.09 -19.02 9.95
N GLN A 33 19.32 -20.20 10.52
CA GLN A 33 20.66 -20.79 10.61
C GLN A 33 21.21 -21.11 9.22
N MET A 34 20.40 -21.67 8.33
CA MET A 34 20.79 -21.95 6.95
C MET A 34 21.15 -20.68 6.17
N ILE A 35 20.36 -19.61 6.31
CA ILE A 35 20.69 -18.30 5.72
C ILE A 35 22.04 -17.80 6.24
N ASN A 36 22.29 -17.89 7.55
CA ASN A 36 23.58 -17.50 8.12
C ASN A 36 24.73 -18.33 7.55
N THR A 37 24.56 -19.64 7.36
CA THR A 37 25.58 -20.49 6.75
C THR A 37 25.89 -20.07 5.33
N TYR A 38 24.88 -19.86 4.49
CA TYR A 38 25.09 -19.34 3.13
C TYR A 38 25.81 -17.99 3.12
N LEU A 39 25.47 -17.07 4.03
CA LEU A 39 26.17 -15.78 4.14
C LEU A 39 27.64 -15.96 4.58
N ARG A 40 27.92 -16.88 5.50
CA ARG A 40 29.30 -17.22 5.92
C ARG A 40 30.09 -17.81 4.75
N MET A 41 29.49 -18.70 3.95
CA MET A 41 30.10 -19.25 2.74
C MET A 41 30.43 -18.13 1.74
N GLN A 42 29.46 -17.25 1.42
CA GLN A 42 29.69 -16.12 0.51
C GLN A 42 30.80 -15.17 0.95
N ASN A 43 30.94 -14.98 2.27
CA ASN A 43 31.96 -14.13 2.84
C ASN A 43 33.33 -14.83 2.94
N GLY A 44 33.45 -16.08 2.47
CA GLY A 44 34.70 -16.84 2.51
C GLY A 44 35.11 -17.32 3.90
N LYS A 45 34.19 -17.33 4.89
CA LYS A 45 34.52 -17.76 6.26
C LYS A 45 34.89 -19.24 6.36
N PHE A 46 34.55 -20.03 5.36
CA PHE A 46 34.90 -21.46 5.25
C PHE A 46 35.97 -21.70 4.16
N GLY A 47 36.63 -20.65 3.67
CA GLY A 47 37.62 -20.73 2.60
C GLY A 47 37.08 -20.42 1.20
N PRO A 48 37.98 -20.38 0.19
CA PRO A 48 37.66 -19.95 -1.18
C PRO A 48 36.72 -20.93 -1.90
N ASP A 49 36.87 -22.24 -1.66
CA ASP A 49 36.04 -23.25 -2.32
C ASP A 49 34.57 -23.15 -1.90
N HIS A 50 34.32 -22.94 -0.61
CA HIS A 50 32.97 -22.69 -0.08
C HIS A 50 32.34 -21.41 -0.66
N LYS A 51 33.15 -20.37 -0.84
CA LYS A 51 32.70 -19.11 -1.45
C LYS A 51 32.29 -19.33 -2.90
N LYS A 52 33.11 -20.07 -3.67
CA LYS A 52 32.80 -20.44 -5.05
C LYS A 52 31.55 -21.32 -5.13
N LEU A 53 31.39 -22.28 -4.21
CA LEU A 53 30.23 -23.16 -4.17
C LEU A 53 28.94 -22.36 -3.93
N ALA A 54 28.95 -21.46 -2.94
CA ALA A 54 27.81 -20.58 -2.68
C ALA A 54 27.48 -19.66 -3.87
N GLN A 55 28.48 -19.25 -4.67
CA GLN A 55 28.23 -18.48 -5.90
C GLN A 55 27.49 -19.33 -6.94
N ILE A 56 27.94 -20.56 -7.18
CA ILE A 56 27.31 -21.50 -8.13
C ILE A 56 25.88 -21.85 -7.70
N MET A 57 25.68 -22.19 -6.43
CA MET A 57 24.36 -22.55 -5.90
C MET A 57 23.34 -21.42 -6.06
N LEU A 58 23.77 -20.18 -5.81
CA LEU A 58 22.89 -19.01 -5.81
C LEU A 58 22.73 -18.36 -7.19
N SER A 59 23.48 -18.80 -8.20
CA SER A 59 23.29 -18.37 -9.59
C SER A 59 22.32 -19.27 -10.37
N ARG A 60 22.12 -20.52 -9.91
CA ARG A 60 21.21 -21.51 -10.53
C ARG A 60 19.83 -21.56 -9.82
N SER A 61 19.04 -22.62 -10.06
CA SER A 61 17.73 -22.80 -9.44
C SER A 61 17.83 -23.14 -7.94
N ASN A 62 16.76 -22.87 -7.18
CA ASN A 62 16.71 -23.26 -5.77
C ASN A 62 16.83 -24.78 -5.63
N THR A 63 16.20 -25.51 -6.56
CA THR A 63 16.26 -26.97 -6.66
C THR A 63 17.70 -27.47 -6.79
N PHE A 64 18.50 -26.79 -7.62
CA PHE A 64 19.91 -27.10 -7.75
C PHE A 64 20.67 -26.84 -6.44
N ALA A 65 20.41 -25.71 -5.78
CA ALA A 65 21.04 -25.38 -4.50
C ALA A 65 20.76 -26.44 -3.43
N HIS A 66 19.52 -26.95 -3.30
CA HIS A 66 19.27 -28.06 -2.37
C HIS A 66 19.96 -29.35 -2.80
N GLY A 67 20.01 -29.66 -4.10
CA GLY A 67 20.64 -30.89 -4.59
C GLY A 67 22.12 -30.93 -4.24
N VAL A 68 22.79 -29.79 -4.37
CA VAL A 68 24.18 -29.61 -3.92
C VAL A 68 24.29 -29.74 -2.40
N MET A 69 23.41 -29.09 -1.62
CA MET A 69 23.41 -29.22 -0.16
C MET A 69 23.21 -30.66 0.30
N ASP A 70 22.31 -31.40 -0.33
CA ASP A 70 22.07 -32.80 -0.01
C ASP A 70 23.32 -33.65 -0.28
N GLN A 71 24.06 -33.36 -1.35
CA GLN A 71 25.27 -34.10 -1.71
C GLN A 71 26.47 -33.78 -0.81
N ILE A 72 26.71 -32.50 -0.48
CA ILE A 72 27.86 -32.10 0.37
C ILE A 72 27.68 -32.48 1.84
N THR A 73 26.46 -32.86 2.23
CA THR A 73 26.15 -33.25 3.60
C THR A 73 26.13 -34.76 3.80
N ARG A 74 26.21 -35.55 2.73
CA ARG A 74 26.44 -37.00 2.80
C ARG A 74 27.90 -37.31 3.15
N ASP A 75 28.12 -38.47 3.77
CA ASP A 75 29.45 -38.97 4.12
C ASP A 75 30.31 -39.27 2.88
N GLN A 76 29.68 -39.61 1.75
CA GLN A 76 30.34 -39.71 0.45
C GLN A 76 29.46 -39.09 -0.64
N PRO A 77 29.95 -38.08 -1.39
CA PRO A 77 29.22 -37.51 -2.52
C PRO A 77 29.08 -38.57 -3.63
N THR A 78 27.86 -39.00 -3.95
CA THR A 78 27.61 -40.09 -4.92
C THR A 78 27.31 -39.60 -6.34
N SER A 79 27.52 -38.30 -6.63
CA SER A 79 27.23 -37.74 -7.95
C SER A 79 28.21 -38.29 -8.99
N THR A 80 27.67 -38.94 -10.03
CA THR A 80 28.39 -39.39 -11.24
C THR A 80 28.49 -38.30 -12.31
N LEU A 81 27.86 -37.14 -12.11
CA LEU A 81 27.90 -36.03 -13.06
C LEU A 81 29.16 -35.19 -12.85
N ASP A 82 29.95 -35.11 -13.92
CA ASP A 82 31.24 -34.40 -14.00
C ASP A 82 31.02 -32.88 -14.11
N GLU A 83 30.39 -32.31 -13.09
CA GLU A 83 30.15 -30.88 -12.97
C GLU A 83 31.16 -30.26 -12.00
N GLU A 84 31.63 -29.05 -12.33
CA GLU A 84 32.58 -28.26 -11.53
C GLU A 84 32.22 -28.17 -10.03
N TRP A 85 30.92 -28.16 -9.70
CA TRP A 85 30.47 -28.12 -8.31
C TRP A 85 30.67 -29.46 -7.57
N THR A 86 30.63 -30.60 -8.27
CA THR A 86 30.85 -31.94 -7.70
C THR A 86 32.30 -32.05 -7.23
N ASP A 87 33.25 -31.58 -8.02
CA ASP A 87 34.67 -31.55 -7.61
C ASP A 87 34.91 -30.58 -6.47
N LEU A 88 34.25 -29.42 -6.51
CA LEU A 88 34.30 -28.45 -5.43
C LEU A 88 33.75 -29.03 -4.12
N ALA A 89 32.65 -29.77 -4.20
CA ALA A 89 32.04 -30.51 -3.10
C ALA A 89 33.00 -31.58 -2.55
N ARG A 90 33.62 -32.38 -3.42
CA ARG A 90 34.62 -33.41 -3.02
C ARG A 90 35.84 -32.78 -2.35
N ARG A 91 36.36 -31.66 -2.89
CA ARG A 91 37.48 -30.91 -2.29
C ARG A 91 37.12 -30.37 -0.92
N ILE A 92 35.97 -29.71 -0.79
CA ILE A 92 35.45 -29.23 0.49
C ILE A 92 35.36 -30.40 1.48
N HIS A 93 34.77 -31.52 1.07
CA HIS A 93 34.63 -32.69 1.92
C HIS A 93 36.00 -33.24 2.37
N LYS A 94 37.00 -33.28 1.47
CA LYS A 94 38.37 -33.71 1.80
C LYS A 94 39.08 -32.75 2.76
N THR A 95 38.85 -31.44 2.64
CA THR A 95 39.56 -30.42 3.44
C THR A 95 38.92 -30.16 4.79
N THR A 96 37.59 -30.07 4.84
CA THR A 96 36.84 -29.65 6.03
C THR A 96 35.93 -30.73 6.60
N GLY A 97 35.87 -31.91 5.97
CA GLY A 97 34.79 -32.86 6.21
C GLY A 97 33.47 -32.37 5.59
N PRO A 98 32.37 -33.11 5.79
CA PRO A 98 31.05 -32.65 5.38
C PRO A 98 30.70 -31.36 6.12
N LEU A 99 30.29 -30.34 5.35
CA LEU A 99 29.99 -28.99 5.83
C LEU A 99 28.91 -29.00 6.94
N PHE A 100 28.06 -30.03 6.88
CA PHE A 100 27.20 -30.48 7.95
C PHE A 100 27.37 -32.01 7.97
N LEU A 101 27.89 -32.59 9.04
CA LEU A 101 27.71 -34.02 9.27
C LEU A 101 26.19 -34.27 9.28
N GLN A 102 25.62 -34.90 8.25
CA GLN A 102 24.17 -35.21 8.18
C GLN A 102 23.71 -35.97 9.43
N ALA A 103 24.62 -36.73 10.02
CA ALA A 103 24.42 -37.47 11.25
C ALA A 103 24.32 -36.59 12.51
N GLU A 104 24.85 -35.35 12.55
CA GLU A 104 25.08 -34.68 13.83
C GLU A 104 24.26 -33.41 14.13
N ARG A 105 24.09 -32.42 13.23
CA ARG A 105 23.32 -31.18 13.52
C ARG A 105 23.31 -30.21 12.32
N PHE A 106 22.19 -29.98 11.60
CA PHE A 106 22.11 -28.84 10.65
C PHE A 106 21.53 -27.56 11.25
N ALA A 107 20.79 -27.69 12.35
CA ALA A 107 20.30 -26.59 13.16
C ALA A 107 20.20 -27.01 14.62
N THR A 108 20.23 -26.04 15.53
CA THR A 108 19.87 -26.25 16.94
C THR A 108 18.68 -25.36 17.31
N VAL A 109 17.61 -25.95 17.85
CA VAL A 109 16.39 -25.24 18.23
C VAL A 109 15.99 -25.65 19.63
N LYS A 110 15.95 -24.70 20.58
CA LYS A 110 15.71 -24.98 22.01
C LYS A 110 16.62 -26.11 22.56
N ASN A 111 17.92 -26.03 22.28
CA ASN A 111 18.93 -27.03 22.62
C ASN A 111 18.75 -28.42 21.98
N ARG A 112 17.83 -28.56 21.03
CA ARG A 112 17.65 -29.80 20.27
C ARG A 112 18.33 -29.70 18.92
N ALA A 113 19.13 -30.70 18.64
CA ALA A 113 19.77 -30.98 17.38
C ALA A 113 18.74 -31.38 16.33
N ILE A 114 18.74 -30.69 15.18
CA ILE A 114 17.85 -31.02 14.07
C ILE A 114 18.67 -31.77 13.01
N HIS A 115 18.21 -32.97 12.66
CA HIS A 115 18.86 -33.88 11.73
C HIS A 115 17.91 -34.24 10.59
N THR A 116 18.42 -34.49 9.41
CA THR A 116 17.63 -35.14 8.35
C THR A 116 17.59 -36.63 8.63
N LYS A 117 16.45 -37.31 8.43
CA LYS A 117 16.43 -38.78 8.41
C LYS A 117 17.35 -39.28 7.29
N SER A 118 18.61 -39.59 7.61
CA SER A 118 19.44 -40.45 6.76
C SER A 118 18.78 -41.82 6.71
N ARG A 119 19.14 -42.67 5.73
CA ARG A 119 18.52 -44.01 5.57
C ARG A 119 18.74 -44.97 6.77
N GLY A 120 19.35 -44.52 7.86
CA GLY A 120 19.46 -45.24 9.14
C GLY A 120 18.37 -44.85 10.15
N LYS A 121 18.02 -45.78 11.05
CA LYS A 121 17.13 -45.51 12.19
C LYS A 121 17.84 -44.57 13.18
N VAL A 122 17.66 -43.25 13.03
CA VAL A 122 18.00 -42.32 14.10
C VAL A 122 17.07 -42.62 15.28
N ILE A 123 17.64 -43.05 16.40
CA ILE A 123 16.89 -43.29 17.63
C ILE A 123 16.43 -41.91 18.15
N PRO A 124 15.12 -41.67 18.32
CA PRO A 124 14.63 -40.43 18.92
C PRO A 124 15.25 -40.24 20.30
N SER A 125 15.74 -39.04 20.59
CA SER A 125 16.20 -38.68 21.93
C SER A 125 15.73 -37.27 22.29
N PRO A 126 15.72 -36.89 23.59
CA PRO A 126 15.29 -35.54 23.99
C PRO A 126 16.15 -34.45 23.34
N GLU A 127 17.39 -34.77 23.00
CA GLU A 127 18.34 -33.86 22.38
C GLU A 127 18.24 -33.78 20.85
N THR A 128 17.50 -34.68 20.19
CA THR A 128 17.52 -34.80 18.72
C THR A 128 16.12 -34.81 18.12
N LEU A 129 15.97 -34.20 16.95
CA LEU A 129 14.78 -34.29 16.11
C LEU A 129 15.18 -34.70 14.69
N ALA A 130 14.66 -35.84 14.24
CA ALA A 130 14.79 -36.28 12.86
C ALA A 130 13.65 -35.71 11.99
N VAL A 131 14.00 -34.87 11.01
CA VAL A 131 13.06 -34.26 10.06
C VAL A 131 12.97 -35.06 8.75
N PRO A 132 11.81 -35.06 8.08
CA PRO A 132 11.68 -35.60 6.72
C PRO A 132 12.60 -34.87 5.74
N ALA A 133 13.13 -35.56 4.72
CA ALA A 133 13.97 -34.96 3.68
C ALA A 133 13.29 -33.77 3.00
N LYS A 134 11.98 -33.84 2.77
CA LYS A 134 11.18 -32.73 2.22
C LYS A 134 11.20 -31.47 3.09
N PHE A 135 11.20 -31.61 4.42
CA PHE A 135 11.28 -30.47 5.34
C PHE A 135 12.63 -29.75 5.17
N TRP A 136 13.71 -30.52 5.10
CA TRP A 136 15.05 -30.02 4.85
C TRP A 136 15.19 -29.35 3.48
N HIS A 137 14.70 -29.98 2.42
CA HIS A 137 14.74 -29.40 1.06
C HIS A 137 14.07 -28.02 1.05
N GLN A 138 12.94 -27.90 1.72
CA GLN A 138 12.22 -26.64 1.80
C GLN A 138 12.98 -25.57 2.61
N VAL A 139 13.70 -25.94 3.68
CA VAL A 139 14.59 -25.02 4.40
C VAL A 139 15.69 -24.50 3.46
N CYS A 140 16.33 -25.38 2.70
CA CYS A 140 17.38 -25.03 1.73
C CYS A 140 16.85 -24.16 0.58
N ASP A 141 15.72 -24.54 -0.02
CA ASP A 141 15.06 -23.81 -1.10
C ASP A 141 14.62 -22.42 -0.64
N SER A 142 14.04 -22.33 0.56
CA SER A 142 13.62 -21.05 1.15
C SER A 142 14.82 -20.16 1.45
N ALA A 143 15.92 -20.72 1.98
CA ALA A 143 17.13 -19.96 2.30
C ALA A 143 17.80 -19.40 1.03
N SER A 144 17.95 -20.23 0.00
CA SER A 144 18.53 -19.83 -1.28
C SER A 144 17.66 -18.77 -1.98
N ALA A 145 16.34 -18.96 -2.03
CA ALA A 145 15.38 -17.98 -2.55
C ALA A 145 15.47 -16.64 -1.80
N TYR A 146 15.57 -16.69 -0.47
CA TYR A 146 15.66 -15.49 0.38
C TYR A 146 16.91 -14.65 0.06
N ILE A 147 18.06 -15.31 -0.08
CA ILE A 147 19.34 -14.66 -0.40
C ILE A 147 19.35 -14.12 -1.82
N ARG A 148 18.84 -14.89 -2.79
CA ARG A 148 18.71 -14.46 -4.19
C ARG A 148 17.82 -13.22 -4.32
N SER A 149 16.64 -13.22 -3.70
CA SER A 149 15.74 -12.07 -3.71
C SER A 149 16.42 -10.81 -3.14
N ASN A 150 17.17 -10.94 -2.05
CA ASN A 150 17.92 -9.80 -1.51
C ASN A 150 19.05 -9.33 -2.44
N ARG A 151 19.73 -10.24 -3.16
CA ARG A 151 20.73 -9.88 -4.17
C ARG A 151 20.11 -9.09 -5.34
N GLU A 152 18.97 -9.54 -5.85
CA GLU A 152 18.22 -8.86 -6.91
C GLU A 152 17.79 -7.45 -6.46
N LEU A 153 17.26 -7.32 -5.23
CA LEU A 153 16.91 -6.02 -4.65
C LEU A 153 18.13 -5.10 -4.50
N MET A 154 19.27 -5.63 -4.07
CA MET A 154 20.52 -4.87 -3.94
C MET A 154 21.07 -4.44 -5.30
N GLN A 155 21.01 -5.28 -6.33
CA GLN A 155 21.42 -4.94 -7.69
C GLN A 155 20.52 -3.84 -8.26
N GLN A 156 19.20 -3.97 -8.13
CA GLN A 156 18.27 -2.92 -8.55
C GLN A 156 18.52 -1.62 -7.79
N TRP A 157 18.78 -1.69 -6.48
CA TRP A 157 19.12 -0.51 -5.68
C TRP A 157 20.41 0.17 -6.17
N ARG A 158 21.46 -0.60 -6.53
CA ARG A 158 22.71 -0.07 -7.08
C ARG A 158 22.47 0.63 -8.42
N LYS A 159 21.68 0.02 -9.31
CA LYS A 159 21.29 0.60 -10.60
C LYS A 159 20.54 1.92 -10.41
N ASP A 160 19.53 1.92 -9.55
CA ASP A 160 18.73 3.11 -9.25
C ASP A 160 19.59 4.20 -8.58
N ARG A 161 20.55 3.82 -7.72
CA ARG A 161 21.47 4.78 -7.07
C ARG A 161 22.42 5.41 -8.07
N ALA A 162 22.96 4.63 -9.00
CA ALA A 162 23.83 5.14 -10.05
C ALA A 162 23.09 6.14 -10.95
N ALA A 163 21.86 5.80 -11.37
CA ALA A 163 21.00 6.72 -12.12
C ALA A 163 20.70 7.99 -11.31
N TRP A 164 20.34 7.86 -10.04
CA TRP A 164 20.08 9.00 -9.17
C TRP A 164 21.32 9.89 -8.95
N LEU A 165 22.53 9.32 -8.83
CA LEU A 165 23.77 10.08 -8.72
C LEU A 165 24.07 10.84 -10.01
N LYS A 166 23.82 10.23 -11.17
CA LYS A 166 23.93 10.89 -12.47
C LYS A 166 22.98 12.09 -12.55
N ASP A 167 21.69 11.89 -12.29
CA ASP A 167 20.68 12.96 -12.28
C ASP A 167 21.02 14.07 -11.27
N LYS A 168 21.57 13.69 -10.11
CA LYS A 168 22.01 14.63 -9.08
C LYS A 168 23.17 15.49 -9.58
N ASN A 169 24.20 14.87 -10.16
CA ASN A 169 25.38 15.57 -10.66
C ASN A 169 25.00 16.52 -11.80
N GLU A 170 24.16 16.07 -12.74
CA GLU A 170 23.64 16.92 -13.83
C GLU A 170 22.85 18.12 -13.29
N TRP A 171 22.02 17.90 -12.25
CA TRP A 171 21.28 19.00 -11.61
C TRP A 171 22.23 19.98 -10.91
N GLN A 172 23.26 19.49 -10.22
CA GLN A 172 24.24 20.33 -9.54
C GLN A 172 25.08 21.16 -10.52
N GLN A 173 25.47 20.58 -11.66
CA GLN A 173 26.15 21.29 -12.75
C GLN A 173 25.27 22.37 -13.40
N LYS A 174 23.95 22.14 -13.48
CA LYS A 174 22.99 23.15 -13.98
C LYS A 174 22.71 24.28 -13.00
N HIS A 175 23.07 24.13 -11.73
CA HIS A 175 22.77 25.09 -10.67
C HIS A 175 23.98 25.33 -9.73
N PRO A 176 25.14 25.75 -10.26
CA PRO A 176 26.38 25.91 -9.48
C PRO A 176 26.24 26.99 -8.40
N GLU A 177 25.61 28.11 -8.74
CA GLU A 177 25.26 29.23 -7.86
C GLU A 177 24.43 28.78 -6.63
N PHE A 178 23.39 27.97 -6.84
CA PHE A 178 22.62 27.37 -5.75
C PHE A 178 23.49 26.45 -4.88
N MET A 179 24.39 25.66 -5.49
CA MET A 179 25.23 24.73 -4.74
C MET A 179 26.27 25.45 -3.88
N GLN A 180 26.81 26.58 -4.35
CA GLN A 180 27.68 27.46 -3.55
C GLN A 180 26.92 27.97 -2.32
N PHE A 181 25.71 28.50 -2.49
CA PHE A 181 24.84 28.89 -1.38
C PHE A 181 24.55 27.70 -0.42
N TYR A 182 24.17 26.56 -0.98
CA TYR A 182 23.71 25.39 -0.21
C TYR A 182 24.83 24.74 0.61
N ASN A 183 26.06 24.72 0.07
CA ASN A 183 27.23 24.16 0.72
C ASN A 183 27.97 25.17 1.63
N GLY A 184 27.76 26.48 1.43
CA GLY A 184 28.35 27.55 2.24
C GLY A 184 27.34 28.16 3.21
N PRO A 185 26.77 29.36 2.92
CA PRO A 185 25.89 30.10 3.83
C PRO A 185 24.79 29.26 4.48
N TYR A 186 24.12 28.38 3.72
CA TYR A 186 23.04 27.56 4.26
C TYR A 186 23.53 26.55 5.32
N GLN A 187 24.77 26.05 5.25
CA GLN A 187 25.33 25.19 6.30
C GLN A 187 25.55 25.95 7.60
N ASN A 188 25.92 27.23 7.53
CA ASN A 188 26.04 28.09 8.71
C ASN A 188 24.69 28.25 9.40
N PHE A 189 23.62 28.45 8.62
CA PHE A 189 22.25 28.47 9.15
C PHE A 189 21.85 27.13 9.80
N LEU A 190 22.22 25.99 9.20
CA LEU A 190 21.95 24.68 9.80
C LEU A 190 22.69 24.48 11.13
N LYS A 191 23.93 24.99 11.23
CA LYS A 191 24.70 24.99 12.48
C LYS A 191 24.02 25.85 13.55
N LEU A 192 23.63 27.09 13.23
CA LEU A 192 22.87 27.97 14.13
C LEU A 192 21.60 27.28 14.65
N CYS A 193 20.88 26.57 13.79
CA CYS A 193 19.70 25.81 14.16
C CYS A 193 19.97 24.64 15.13
N ASP A 194 21.15 24.04 15.05
CA ASP A 194 21.56 22.95 15.93
C ASP A 194 22.12 23.47 17.25
N ASP A 195 22.79 24.62 17.26
CA ASP A 195 23.23 25.31 18.46
C ASP A 195 22.02 25.77 19.30
N ASP A 196 21.05 26.45 18.69
CA ASP A 196 19.77 26.82 19.34
C ASP A 196 19.05 25.61 19.94
N ARG A 197 19.08 24.47 19.24
CA ARG A 197 18.50 23.22 19.75
C ARG A 197 19.26 22.74 20.98
N ILE A 198 20.58 22.76 20.97
CA ILE A 198 21.42 22.32 22.10
C ILE A 198 21.14 23.24 23.30
N THR A 199 21.17 24.56 23.11
CA THR A 199 20.85 25.55 24.15
C THR A 199 19.47 25.32 24.73
N SER A 200 18.45 25.10 23.89
CA SER A 200 17.08 24.80 24.34
C SER A 200 16.96 23.48 25.11
N GLN A 201 17.79 22.48 24.79
CA GLN A 201 17.80 21.20 25.53
C GLN A 201 18.48 21.34 26.88
N LEU A 202 19.61 22.06 26.92
CA LEU A 202 20.32 22.36 28.17
C LEU A 202 19.44 23.19 29.12
N ALA A 203 18.76 24.22 28.61
CA ALA A 203 17.82 25.04 29.39
C ALA A 203 16.61 24.24 29.91
N ALA A 204 16.31 23.07 29.32
CA ALA A 204 15.26 22.16 29.76
C ALA A 204 15.81 20.97 30.57
N GLU A 205 17.08 21.04 31.03
CA GLU A 205 17.78 20.00 31.78
C GLU A 205 17.81 18.63 31.06
N GLN A 206 17.74 18.64 29.74
CA GLN A 206 17.83 17.43 28.91
C GLN A 206 19.26 17.27 28.41
N GLN A 207 19.82 16.07 28.55
CA GLN A 207 21.10 15.76 27.92
C GLN A 207 21.05 16.04 26.41
N PRO A 208 22.02 16.80 25.86
CA PRO A 208 22.11 17.04 24.42
C PRO A 208 22.28 15.70 23.70
N THR A 209 21.18 15.16 23.19
CA THR A 209 21.28 13.98 22.36
C THR A 209 22.00 14.40 21.08
N ALA A 210 23.12 13.74 20.78
CA ALA A 210 23.71 13.79 19.45
C ALA A 210 22.58 13.63 18.43
N SER A 211 22.56 14.49 17.43
CA SER A 211 21.63 14.41 16.31
C SER A 211 21.90 13.08 15.60
N LYS A 212 21.34 11.96 16.11
CA LYS A 212 21.59 10.61 15.57
C LYS A 212 21.14 10.49 14.11
N ASN A 213 20.49 11.53 13.58
CA ASN A 213 20.49 11.87 12.17
C ASN A 213 20.48 13.40 12.09
N ASN A 214 21.42 14.05 11.37
CA ASN A 214 21.38 15.46 10.91
C ASN A 214 20.15 15.81 10.04
N ARG A 215 19.08 15.02 10.14
CA ARG A 215 17.81 15.26 9.51
C ARG A 215 16.99 16.13 10.45
N PRO A 216 16.80 17.44 10.16
CA PRO A 216 15.79 18.21 10.85
C PRO A 216 14.46 17.43 10.83
N ARG A 217 13.89 17.14 12.01
CA ARG A 217 12.61 16.43 12.13
C ARG A 217 11.57 17.19 11.29
N LYS A 218 11.17 16.59 10.15
CA LYS A 218 10.58 17.24 8.96
C LYS A 218 9.30 18.09 9.13
N THR A 219 8.72 18.27 10.32
CA THR A 219 7.40 18.95 10.42
C THR A 219 7.14 19.77 11.67
N GLY A 220 7.57 19.31 12.85
CA GLY A 220 7.18 19.98 14.11
C GLY A 220 8.00 21.23 14.43
N LYS A 221 9.26 21.28 14.01
CA LYS A 221 10.20 22.35 14.38
C LYS A 221 10.47 23.37 13.26
N ARG A 222 9.87 23.21 12.08
CA ARG A 222 10.08 24.15 10.96
C ARG A 222 9.45 25.52 11.25
N PHE A 223 8.22 25.53 11.78
CA PHE A 223 7.55 26.75 12.25
C PHE A 223 8.27 27.38 13.45
N ALA A 224 8.85 26.55 14.33
CA ALA A 224 9.61 27.04 15.48
C ALA A 224 10.93 27.71 15.08
N ARG A 225 11.51 27.40 13.91
CA ARG A 225 12.82 27.94 13.46
C ARG A 225 12.72 29.08 12.45
N TRP A 226 11.50 29.52 12.11
CA TRP A 226 11.33 30.63 11.17
C TRP A 226 11.97 31.93 11.69
N HIS A 227 11.86 32.19 13.00
CA HIS A 227 12.50 33.36 13.59
C HIS A 227 14.04 33.32 13.45
N LEU A 228 14.66 32.15 13.58
CA LEU A 228 16.10 31.97 13.31
C LEU A 228 16.43 32.18 11.84
N TRP A 229 15.60 31.67 10.94
CA TRP A 229 15.77 31.86 9.50
C TRP A 229 15.67 33.34 9.11
N TYR A 230 14.66 34.03 9.62
CA TYR A 230 14.45 35.45 9.37
C TYR A 230 15.56 36.31 9.99
N LYS A 231 15.94 36.03 11.24
CA LYS A 231 17.07 36.68 11.91
C LYS A 231 18.35 36.50 11.10
N TRP A 232 18.65 35.27 10.70
CA TRP A 232 19.81 34.95 9.87
C TRP A 232 19.78 35.69 8.52
N LEU A 233 18.66 35.71 7.81
CA LEU A 233 18.53 36.47 6.56
C LEU A 233 18.71 37.99 6.78
N SER A 234 18.22 38.52 7.89
CA SER A 234 18.35 39.96 8.21
C SER A 234 19.79 40.34 8.57
N GLU A 235 20.53 39.40 9.17
CA GLU A 235 21.96 39.55 9.49
C GLU A 235 22.88 39.28 8.30
N ASN A 236 22.36 38.66 7.23
CA ASN A 236 23.13 38.22 6.06
C ASN A 236 22.38 38.63 4.75
N PRO A 237 22.12 39.94 4.52
CA PRO A 237 21.35 40.39 3.36
C PRO A 237 22.02 40.04 2.03
N GLU A 238 23.34 39.84 1.98
CA GLU A 238 24.09 39.42 0.80
C GLU A 238 23.64 38.07 0.22
N ILE A 239 22.85 37.29 0.95
CA ILE A 239 22.26 36.05 0.45
C ILE A 239 21.39 36.26 -0.79
N ILE A 240 20.74 37.43 -0.95
CA ILE A 240 19.94 37.68 -2.16
C ILE A 240 20.78 37.89 -3.41
N GLU A 241 22.09 38.12 -3.25
CA GLU A 241 23.05 38.25 -4.33
C GLU A 241 23.47 36.90 -4.93
N TRP A 242 22.92 35.77 -4.45
CA TRP A 242 23.35 34.41 -4.85
C TRP A 242 23.28 34.10 -6.36
N ARG A 243 22.64 34.94 -7.18
CA ARG A 243 22.64 34.87 -8.67
C ARG A 243 23.16 36.14 -9.36
N ASN A 244 23.70 37.09 -8.60
CA ASN A 244 24.11 38.42 -9.09
C ASN A 244 22.99 39.22 -9.78
N LYS A 245 21.72 39.01 -9.37
CA LYS A 245 20.54 39.68 -9.94
C LYS A 245 19.93 40.76 -9.05
N ALA A 246 20.32 40.77 -7.78
CA ALA A 246 19.96 41.74 -6.78
C ALA A 246 21.21 42.06 -5.95
N SER A 247 21.24 43.24 -5.36
CA SER A 247 22.25 43.66 -4.38
C SER A 247 21.70 43.48 -2.97
N ALA A 248 22.55 43.39 -1.94
CA ALA A 248 22.15 43.32 -0.54
C ALA A 248 21.22 44.49 -0.13
N SER A 249 21.35 45.64 -0.80
CA SER A 249 20.50 46.82 -0.57
C SER A 249 19.05 46.64 -1.03
N ASP A 250 18.79 45.68 -1.93
CA ASP A 250 17.45 45.35 -2.39
C ASP A 250 16.68 44.45 -1.40
N PHE A 251 17.32 44.00 -0.32
CA PHE A 251 16.71 43.11 0.66
C PHE A 251 15.69 43.86 1.52
N LYS A 252 14.43 43.44 1.40
CA LYS A 252 13.32 44.01 2.18
C LYS A 252 13.08 43.20 3.44
N THR A 253 13.37 43.81 4.59
CA THR A 253 13.04 43.26 5.92
C THR A 253 11.56 43.41 6.22
N VAL A 254 11.02 42.51 7.06
CA VAL A 254 9.65 42.63 7.58
C VAL A 254 9.64 43.74 8.63
N THR A 255 8.97 44.85 8.33
CA THR A 255 8.79 45.95 9.29
C THR A 255 7.86 45.53 10.45
N ASP A 256 8.02 46.16 11.61
CA ASP A 256 7.20 45.86 12.78
C ASP A 256 5.70 46.11 12.53
N ASP A 257 5.36 47.07 11.70
CA ASP A 257 3.97 47.36 11.34
C ASP A 257 3.36 46.26 10.49
N VAL A 258 4.08 45.75 9.48
CA VAL A 258 3.65 44.59 8.68
C VAL A 258 3.50 43.36 9.58
N ARG A 259 4.45 43.16 10.50
CA ARG A 259 4.40 42.06 11.48
C ARG A 259 3.16 42.15 12.37
N LYS A 260 2.89 43.32 12.95
CA LYS A 260 1.69 43.58 13.77
C LYS A 260 0.41 43.38 12.97
N GLN A 261 0.35 43.89 11.75
CA GLN A 261 -0.81 43.75 10.86
C GLN A 261 -1.11 42.29 10.54
N ILE A 262 -0.08 41.50 10.19
CA ILE A 262 -0.23 40.08 9.87
C ILE A 262 -0.63 39.27 11.12
N ILE A 263 -0.03 39.53 12.29
CA ILE A 263 -0.38 38.84 13.55
C ILE A 263 -1.84 39.15 13.93
N THR A 264 -2.26 40.41 13.82
CA THR A 264 -3.63 40.84 14.11
C THR A 264 -4.63 40.15 13.18
N LYS A 265 -4.33 40.07 11.89
CA LYS A 265 -5.19 39.41 10.88
C LYS A 265 -5.20 37.88 11.01
N TYR A 266 -4.12 37.28 11.52
CA TYR A 266 -3.94 35.83 11.60
C TYR A 266 -3.38 35.39 12.97
N PRO A 267 -4.15 35.49 14.06
CA PRO A 267 -3.64 35.34 15.44
C PRO A 267 -3.07 33.95 15.77
N GLN A 268 -3.36 32.93 14.96
CA GLN A 268 -2.79 31.59 15.15
C GLN A 268 -1.34 31.53 14.64
N GLN A 269 -0.41 31.08 15.48
CA GLN A 269 1.03 31.02 15.18
C GLN A 269 1.38 30.33 13.86
N ASN A 270 0.74 29.21 13.56
CA ASN A 270 0.95 28.51 12.29
C ASN A 270 0.48 29.30 11.08
N LYS A 271 -0.47 30.23 11.24
CA LYS A 271 -1.01 31.04 10.14
C LYS A 271 -0.20 32.31 9.92
N TYR A 272 0.08 33.12 10.96
CA TYR A 272 0.85 34.35 10.73
C TYR A 272 2.28 34.07 10.29
N ILE A 273 2.95 33.01 10.79
CA ILE A 273 4.31 32.66 10.34
C ILE A 273 4.34 32.36 8.84
N THR A 274 3.36 31.59 8.35
CA THR A 274 3.24 31.34 6.90
C THR A 274 3.04 32.63 6.13
N ARG A 275 2.24 33.58 6.65
CA ARG A 275 2.02 34.86 5.99
C ARG A 275 3.23 35.79 6.01
N LEU A 276 4.03 35.77 7.07
CA LEU A 276 5.29 36.51 7.13
C LEU A 276 6.30 35.92 6.14
N LEU A 277 6.32 34.59 5.97
CA LEU A 277 7.11 33.93 4.92
C LEU A 277 6.62 34.27 3.52
N ASP A 278 5.31 34.20 3.27
CA ASP A 278 4.72 34.58 1.97
C ASP A 278 5.10 36.03 1.64
N TRP A 279 4.96 36.96 2.59
CA TRP A 279 5.33 38.36 2.42
C TRP A 279 6.82 38.52 2.09
N LEU A 280 7.71 37.81 2.79
CA LEU A 280 9.16 37.83 2.52
C LEU A 280 9.48 37.31 1.12
N GLU A 281 8.87 36.19 0.71
CA GLU A 281 9.05 35.60 -0.62
C GLU A 281 8.52 36.52 -1.73
N ASP A 282 7.42 37.23 -1.49
CA ASP A 282 6.81 38.14 -2.47
C ASP A 282 7.56 39.48 -2.60
N ASN A 283 8.21 39.95 -1.52
CA ASN A 283 9.02 41.17 -1.54
C ASN A 283 10.50 40.93 -1.88
N ASN A 284 10.95 39.67 -1.87
CA ASN A 284 12.32 39.26 -2.20
C ASN A 284 12.28 38.07 -3.19
N PRO A 285 12.09 38.32 -4.51
CA PRO A 285 11.88 37.26 -5.51
C PRO A 285 13.06 36.28 -5.63
N GLU A 286 14.28 36.72 -5.32
CA GLU A 286 15.46 35.84 -5.28
C GLU A 286 15.37 34.80 -4.16
N LEU A 287 14.81 35.14 -3.00
CA LEU A 287 14.56 34.18 -1.91
C LEU A 287 13.49 33.15 -2.30
N LYS A 288 12.45 33.57 -3.03
CA LYS A 288 11.41 32.66 -3.54
C LYS A 288 12.01 31.65 -4.52
N THR A 289 12.88 32.13 -5.42
CA THR A 289 13.60 31.28 -6.37
C THR A 289 14.54 30.30 -5.66
N LEU A 290 15.30 30.80 -4.68
CA LEU A 290 16.21 30.01 -3.86
C LEU A 290 15.46 28.92 -3.08
N GLU A 291 14.34 29.26 -2.45
CA GLU A 291 13.50 28.31 -1.72
C GLU A 291 12.89 27.26 -2.67
N ASN A 292 12.50 27.64 -3.89
CA ASN A 292 11.99 26.70 -4.89
C ASN A 292 13.07 25.70 -5.36
N LEU A 293 14.29 26.17 -5.60
CA LEU A 293 15.43 25.30 -5.94
C LEU A 293 15.78 24.40 -4.76
N ARG A 294 15.84 24.95 -3.54
CA ARG A 294 16.09 24.17 -2.32
C ARG A 294 15.02 23.11 -2.09
N ARG A 295 13.73 23.43 -2.27
CA ARG A 295 12.62 22.46 -2.19
C ARG A 295 12.80 21.36 -3.23
N THR A 296 13.19 21.72 -4.45
CA THR A 296 13.43 20.77 -5.53
C THR A 296 14.61 19.85 -5.22
N TYR A 297 15.75 20.41 -4.82
CA TYR A 297 16.94 19.69 -4.43
C TYR A 297 16.68 18.77 -3.24
N VAL A 298 16.04 19.26 -2.18
CA VAL A 298 15.76 18.45 -0.99
C VAL A 298 14.76 17.33 -1.29
N LYS A 299 13.78 17.58 -2.14
CA LYS A 299 12.79 16.57 -2.52
C LYS A 299 13.41 15.47 -3.39
N LYS A 300 14.33 15.81 -4.29
CA LYS A 300 14.92 14.86 -5.25
C LYS A 300 16.25 14.26 -4.81
N PHE A 301 17.14 15.03 -4.19
CA PHE A 301 18.58 14.75 -4.11
C PHE A 301 19.22 14.83 -2.70
N ASP A 302 18.47 15.23 -1.67
CA ASP A 302 18.96 15.25 -0.27
C ASP A 302 19.29 13.85 0.25
N SER A 303 18.45 12.87 -0.07
CA SER A 303 18.73 11.47 0.30
C SER A 303 18.18 10.48 -0.71
N PHE A 304 19.01 9.52 -1.09
CA PHE A 304 18.56 8.34 -1.78
C PHE A 304 17.90 7.35 -0.80
N LYS A 305 17.09 6.42 -1.32
CA LYS A 305 16.54 5.31 -0.52
C LYS A 305 17.68 4.52 0.13
N ARG A 306 17.50 4.08 1.38
CA ARG A 306 18.49 3.22 2.07
C ARG A 306 18.67 1.92 1.29
N PRO A 307 19.87 1.31 1.32
CA PRO A 307 20.07 -0.01 0.72
C PRO A 307 19.12 -1.02 1.39
N PRO A 308 18.55 -1.97 0.62
CA PRO A 308 17.84 -3.10 1.19
C PRO A 308 18.67 -3.78 2.26
N THR A 309 18.07 -4.02 3.42
CA THR A 309 18.71 -4.74 4.53
C THR A 309 18.12 -6.14 4.61
N LEU A 310 18.97 -7.16 4.55
CA LEU A 310 18.56 -8.54 4.78
C LEU A 310 18.10 -8.68 6.24
N THR A 311 16.82 -8.93 6.44
CA THR A 311 16.27 -9.19 7.78
C THR A 311 16.23 -10.69 7.98
N LEU A 312 16.87 -11.24 9.02
CA LEU A 312 16.77 -12.68 9.28
C LEU A 312 15.34 -13.05 9.70
N PRO A 313 14.83 -14.22 9.26
CA PRO A 313 13.52 -14.67 9.66
C PRO A 313 13.51 -14.93 11.17
N SER A 314 12.37 -14.66 11.80
CA SER A 314 12.18 -14.78 13.25
C SER A 314 10.77 -15.30 13.50
N PRO A 315 10.57 -16.32 14.35
CA PRO A 315 9.26 -16.94 14.54
C PRO A 315 8.16 -15.94 14.91
N TYR A 316 8.52 -14.88 15.64
CA TYR A 316 7.57 -13.94 16.22
C TYR A 316 7.59 -12.54 15.58
N ARG A 317 8.74 -12.08 15.05
CA ARG A 317 8.89 -10.72 14.51
C ARG A 317 8.70 -10.67 12.99
N HIS A 318 9.36 -11.59 12.29
CA HIS A 318 9.38 -11.68 10.83
C HIS A 318 9.24 -13.14 10.43
N PRO A 319 8.07 -13.76 10.71
CA PRO A 319 7.88 -15.17 10.44
C PRO A 319 7.97 -15.44 8.95
N TYR A 320 8.72 -16.49 8.61
CA TYR A 320 8.63 -17.15 7.32
C TYR A 320 7.64 -18.30 7.46
N TRP A 321 6.82 -18.54 6.43
CA TRP A 321 5.72 -19.50 6.53
C TRP A 321 6.10 -20.82 5.89
N PHE A 322 5.83 -21.91 6.61
CA PHE A 322 6.05 -23.27 6.12
C PHE A 322 4.98 -23.62 5.07
N THR A 323 5.39 -23.79 3.82
CA THR A 323 4.55 -24.33 2.74
C THR A 323 4.41 -25.84 2.93
N MET A 324 3.19 -26.32 3.11
CA MET A 324 2.85 -27.73 3.27
C MET A 324 2.41 -28.28 1.90
N GLU A 325 3.06 -29.37 1.47
CA GLU A 325 2.69 -30.13 0.27
C GLU A 325 1.66 -31.24 0.63
N LEU A 326 0.74 -31.52 -0.30
CA LEU A 326 -0.26 -32.57 -0.14
C LEU A 326 0.43 -33.94 -0.03
N ASP A 327 -0.09 -34.79 0.84
CA ASP A 327 0.41 -36.12 1.22
C ASP A 327 1.81 -36.16 1.86
N GLN A 328 2.54 -35.04 1.86
CA GLN A 328 3.81 -34.89 2.56
C GLN A 328 3.61 -34.29 3.95
N PHE A 329 2.83 -33.22 4.05
CA PHE A 329 2.64 -32.47 5.29
C PHE A 329 1.18 -32.25 5.67
N TYR A 330 0.25 -32.40 4.72
CA TYR A 330 -1.18 -32.46 5.03
C TYR A 330 -1.86 -33.50 4.13
N LYS A 331 -2.93 -34.13 4.63
CA LYS A 331 -3.73 -35.09 3.85
C LYS A 331 -5.18 -35.11 4.36
N LYS A 332 -6.06 -35.78 3.62
CA LYS A 332 -7.48 -35.93 3.96
C LYS A 332 -8.16 -34.59 4.31
N ALA A 333 -7.95 -33.58 3.46
CA ALA A 333 -8.59 -32.27 3.64
C ALA A 333 -10.06 -32.37 3.22
N ASP A 334 -10.96 -32.16 4.17
CA ASP A 334 -12.40 -32.13 3.99
C ASP A 334 -12.91 -30.76 4.43
N PHE A 335 -13.15 -29.88 3.46
CA PHE A 335 -13.61 -28.52 3.75
C PHE A 335 -15.10 -28.45 4.09
N GLU A 336 -15.90 -29.47 3.77
CA GLU A 336 -17.33 -29.51 4.12
C GLU A 336 -17.49 -29.78 5.62
N ASN A 337 -16.82 -30.81 6.11
CA ASN A 337 -16.81 -31.12 7.54
C ASN A 337 -15.77 -30.31 8.33
N GLY A 338 -14.92 -29.56 7.63
CA GLY A 338 -13.85 -28.77 8.24
C GLY A 338 -12.85 -29.67 8.97
N THR A 339 -12.37 -30.74 8.34
CA THR A 339 -11.34 -31.63 8.92
C THR A 339 -10.11 -31.72 8.02
N ILE A 340 -8.94 -31.95 8.62
CA ILE A 340 -7.68 -32.17 7.90
C ILE A 340 -6.71 -32.96 8.79
N GLN A 341 -5.79 -33.70 8.20
CA GLN A 341 -4.65 -34.27 8.93
C GLN A 341 -3.38 -33.50 8.59
N LEU A 342 -2.63 -33.07 9.62
CA LEU A 342 -1.38 -32.32 9.49
C LEU A 342 -0.22 -33.12 10.07
N LEU A 343 0.91 -33.20 9.36
CA LEU A 343 2.16 -33.75 9.87
C LEU A 343 2.89 -32.64 10.62
N LEU A 344 2.86 -32.70 11.95
CA LEU A 344 3.42 -31.68 12.85
C LEU A 344 4.47 -32.28 13.77
N ILE A 345 5.25 -31.42 14.44
CA ILE A 345 6.23 -31.85 15.44
C ILE A 345 5.49 -31.95 16.78
N ASP A 346 5.24 -33.18 17.21
CA ASP A 346 4.61 -33.51 18.49
C ASP A 346 5.65 -33.89 19.55
N GLU A 347 5.24 -33.94 20.81
CA GLU A 347 6.10 -34.22 21.98
C GLU A 347 5.43 -35.32 22.79
N ASP A 348 6.19 -36.37 23.11
CA ASP A 348 5.73 -37.44 23.99
C ASP A 348 5.93 -37.06 25.46
N ASP A 349 5.52 -37.95 26.36
CA ASP A 349 5.57 -37.74 27.80
C ASP A 349 7.02 -37.66 28.33
N ASP A 350 7.98 -38.27 27.62
CA ASP A 350 9.42 -38.20 27.91
C ASP A 350 10.07 -36.92 27.35
N GLY A 351 9.29 -36.08 26.68
CA GLY A 351 9.76 -34.85 26.07
C GLY A 351 10.52 -35.07 24.76
N ASN A 352 10.46 -36.22 24.09
CA ASN A 352 11.06 -36.40 22.76
C ASN A 352 10.21 -35.73 21.69
N TRP A 353 10.86 -35.08 20.72
CA TRP A 353 10.16 -34.47 19.60
C TRP A 353 10.15 -35.42 18.39
N PHE A 354 8.98 -35.61 17.79
CA PHE A 354 8.82 -36.46 16.60
C PHE A 354 7.72 -35.92 15.68
N PHE A 355 7.74 -36.32 14.40
CA PHE A 355 6.67 -35.96 13.48
C PHE A 355 5.48 -36.91 13.64
N ASN A 356 4.30 -36.35 13.85
CA ASN A 356 3.06 -37.08 14.03
C ASN A 356 1.94 -36.53 13.12
N TRP A 357 1.13 -37.42 12.57
CA TRP A 357 -0.09 -37.03 11.84
C TRP A 357 -1.18 -36.70 12.84
N MET A 358 -1.47 -35.42 13.01
CA MET A 358 -2.49 -34.94 13.94
C MET A 358 -3.77 -34.56 13.19
N PRO A 359 -4.95 -35.02 13.65
CA PRO A 359 -6.21 -34.49 13.15
C PRO A 359 -6.38 -33.03 13.60
N ALA A 360 -6.91 -32.19 12.72
CA ALA A 360 -7.19 -30.79 13.00
C ALA A 360 -8.56 -30.41 12.46
N SER A 361 -9.31 -29.65 13.26
CA SER A 361 -10.55 -29.04 12.82
C SER A 361 -10.27 -27.69 12.16
N LEU A 362 -10.98 -27.39 11.08
CA LEU A 362 -10.85 -26.20 10.27
C LEU A 362 -12.16 -25.42 10.28
N LYS A 363 -12.02 -24.10 10.25
CA LYS A 363 -13.06 -23.17 9.79
C LYS A 363 -12.62 -22.61 8.44
N PRO A 364 -12.95 -23.27 7.32
CA PRO A 364 -12.52 -22.84 5.99
C PRO A 364 -13.20 -21.54 5.55
N ASP A 365 -12.54 -20.81 4.64
CA ASP A 365 -13.19 -19.79 3.83
C ASP A 365 -14.33 -20.46 3.07
N PRO A 366 -15.57 -19.91 3.09
CA PRO A 366 -16.70 -20.51 2.41
C PRO A 366 -16.43 -20.82 0.93
N ARG A 367 -15.50 -20.11 0.28
CA ARG A 367 -15.13 -20.36 -1.12
C ARG A 367 -14.30 -21.63 -1.32
N LEU A 368 -13.64 -22.17 -0.29
CA LEU A 368 -12.95 -23.46 -0.38
C LEU A 368 -13.93 -24.63 -0.50
N VAL A 369 -15.16 -24.49 0.01
CA VAL A 369 -16.13 -25.58 0.10
C VAL A 369 -16.67 -25.98 -1.29
N PRO A 370 -17.20 -25.06 -2.14
CA PRO A 370 -17.66 -25.41 -3.48
C PRO A 370 -16.52 -25.81 -4.42
N SER A 371 -15.34 -25.19 -4.24
CA SER A 371 -14.18 -25.34 -5.13
C SER A 371 -13.57 -26.75 -5.09
N TRP A 372 -13.83 -27.53 -4.03
CA TRP A 372 -13.25 -28.87 -3.82
C TRP A 372 -14.11 -30.02 -4.39
N ARG A 373 -15.27 -29.74 -4.99
CA ARG A 373 -16.24 -30.73 -5.47
C ARG A 373 -15.83 -31.51 -6.74
N ALA A 374 -14.56 -31.55 -7.10
CA ALA A 374 -14.09 -32.32 -8.27
C ALA A 374 -13.35 -33.58 -7.82
N GLU A 375 -14.01 -34.74 -7.91
CA GLU A 375 -13.43 -36.06 -7.59
C GLU A 375 -12.20 -36.43 -8.42
N THR A 376 -11.93 -35.74 -9.54
CA THR A 376 -10.68 -35.94 -10.31
C THR A 376 -10.29 -34.66 -11.06
N PHE A 377 -9.05 -34.25 -10.84
CA PHE A 377 -8.37 -33.18 -11.58
C PHE A 377 -7.43 -33.81 -12.62
N GLU A 378 -7.79 -33.73 -13.88
CA GLU A 378 -6.85 -33.93 -14.99
C GLU A 378 -6.31 -32.56 -15.41
N THR A 379 -5.11 -32.22 -14.95
CA THR A 379 -4.40 -31.01 -15.39
C THR A 379 -3.44 -31.35 -16.52
N GLU A 380 -3.66 -30.79 -17.72
CA GLU A 380 -2.60 -30.63 -18.72
C GLU A 380 -1.83 -29.32 -18.47
N GLY A 381 -0.52 -29.44 -18.23
CA GLY A 381 0.39 -28.30 -18.10
C GLY A 381 1.73 -28.73 -17.46
N ARG A 382 2.82 -28.01 -17.79
CA ARG A 382 4.16 -28.28 -17.24
C ARG A 382 4.15 -28.17 -15.72
N PHE A 383 4.13 -29.32 -15.04
CA PHE A 383 4.46 -29.42 -13.62
C PHE A 383 5.96 -29.16 -13.40
N PRO A 384 6.37 -28.68 -12.22
CA PRO A 384 7.72 -28.91 -11.70
C PRO A 384 8.01 -30.43 -11.65
N PRO A 385 9.25 -30.89 -11.91
CA PRO A 385 9.54 -32.26 -12.37
C PRO A 385 9.42 -33.41 -11.33
N TYR A 386 8.57 -33.34 -10.31
CA TYR A 386 8.58 -34.32 -9.21
C TYR A 386 7.22 -34.90 -8.76
N LEU A 387 6.26 -35.11 -9.67
CA LEU A 387 5.05 -35.88 -9.38
C LEU A 387 4.87 -36.98 -10.44
N GLY A 388 5.00 -38.24 -10.01
CA GLY A 388 4.81 -39.41 -10.85
C GLY A 388 3.33 -39.72 -11.07
N GLY A 389 2.88 -39.59 -12.32
CA GLY A 389 1.56 -40.00 -12.80
C GLY A 389 1.50 -39.91 -14.33
N LYS A 390 0.90 -40.90 -15.00
CA LYS A 390 0.77 -40.96 -16.47
C LYS A 390 -0.16 -39.86 -17.00
N ILE A 391 0.22 -39.28 -18.14
CA ILE A 391 -0.41 -38.17 -18.86
C ILE A 391 -1.52 -38.69 -19.78
N GLY A 392 -2.67 -38.01 -19.86
CA GLY A 392 -3.51 -38.05 -21.07
C GLY A 392 -4.99 -37.69 -20.94
N LYS A 393 -5.35 -36.41 -21.19
CA LYS A 393 -6.47 -35.95 -22.07
C LYS A 393 -6.67 -34.42 -21.96
N LYS A 394 -6.84 -33.75 -23.12
CA LYS A 394 -7.20 -32.33 -23.25
C LYS A 394 -8.66 -32.08 -22.88
N LEU A 395 -8.92 -31.23 -21.88
CA LEU A 395 -10.26 -30.66 -21.65
C LEU A 395 -10.46 -29.43 -22.57
N SER A 396 -11.32 -29.56 -23.57
CA SER A 396 -11.50 -28.58 -24.65
C SER A 396 -12.41 -27.40 -24.32
N ARG A 397 -13.11 -27.36 -23.17
CA ARG A 397 -14.01 -26.23 -22.80
C ARG A 397 -14.09 -26.00 -21.27
N PRO A 398 -14.20 -24.73 -20.80
CA PRO A 398 -14.58 -24.44 -19.42
C PRO A 398 -16.01 -24.94 -19.17
N ALA A 399 -16.27 -25.40 -17.95
CA ALA A 399 -17.59 -25.93 -17.59
C ALA A 399 -18.67 -24.83 -17.70
N PRO A 400 -19.89 -25.16 -18.20
CA PRO A 400 -20.92 -24.18 -18.49
C PRO A 400 -21.52 -23.52 -17.25
N THR A 401 -21.47 -24.16 -16.07
CA THR A 401 -22.00 -23.58 -14.82
C THR A 401 -20.93 -23.37 -13.75
N ASP A 402 -21.17 -22.42 -12.83
CA ASP A 402 -20.26 -22.13 -11.70
C ASP A 402 -20.07 -23.36 -10.79
N ALA A 403 -21.07 -24.22 -10.68
CA ALA A 403 -21.05 -25.44 -9.85
C ALA A 403 -20.16 -26.56 -10.42
N GLU A 404 -19.89 -26.54 -11.72
CA GLU A 404 -19.07 -27.54 -12.41
C GLU A 404 -17.61 -27.10 -12.58
N ARG A 405 -17.25 -25.87 -12.16
CA ARG A 405 -15.88 -25.39 -12.23
C ARG A 405 -15.01 -26.15 -11.23
N LYS A 406 -14.02 -26.86 -11.76
CA LYS A 406 -13.06 -27.60 -10.95
C LYS A 406 -12.01 -26.63 -10.38
N ALA A 407 -11.64 -26.78 -9.10
CA ALA A 407 -10.47 -26.12 -8.52
C ALA A 407 -9.50 -27.10 -7.81
N GLY A 408 -8.21 -27.03 -8.14
CA GLY A 408 -7.19 -27.93 -7.62
C GLY A 408 -6.35 -27.24 -6.55
N ILE A 409 -6.01 -27.92 -5.46
CA ILE A 409 -5.12 -27.35 -4.44
C ILE A 409 -3.67 -27.59 -4.84
N ALA A 410 -2.92 -26.50 -5.01
CA ALA A 410 -1.50 -26.51 -5.32
C ALA A 410 -0.62 -26.76 -4.08
N GLY A 411 -1.11 -26.38 -2.90
CA GLY A 411 -0.39 -26.45 -1.64
C GLY A 411 -1.02 -25.57 -0.57
N ALA A 412 -0.58 -25.75 0.68
CA ALA A 412 -1.01 -24.94 1.82
C ALA A 412 0.19 -24.17 2.39
N LYS A 413 -0.03 -23.04 3.06
CA LYS A 413 1.01 -22.37 3.88
C LYS A 413 0.52 -22.25 5.32
N LEU A 414 1.29 -22.78 6.26
CA LEU A 414 1.02 -22.65 7.69
C LEU A 414 1.39 -21.24 8.16
N MET A 415 0.40 -20.53 8.69
CA MET A 415 0.52 -19.16 9.19
C MET A 415 0.13 -19.08 10.66
N ILE A 416 1.06 -18.68 11.53
CA ILE A 416 0.84 -18.47 12.97
C ILE A 416 0.96 -16.98 13.30
N LYS A 417 -0.15 -16.34 13.68
CA LYS A 417 -0.22 -14.91 14.00
C LYS A 417 -1.05 -14.65 15.25
N ASN A 418 -0.45 -14.09 16.29
CA ASN A 418 -1.15 -13.60 17.49
C ASN A 418 -2.12 -14.65 18.08
N ASN A 419 -1.62 -15.86 18.36
CA ASN A 419 -2.39 -16.99 18.88
C ASN A 419 -3.49 -17.49 17.93
N ARG A 420 -3.34 -17.24 16.63
CA ARG A 420 -4.20 -17.81 15.59
C ARG A 420 -3.33 -18.59 14.62
N SER A 421 -3.76 -19.80 14.33
CA SER A 421 -3.15 -20.66 13.32
C SER A 421 -4.09 -20.78 12.13
N GLU A 422 -3.57 -20.54 10.94
CA GLU A 422 -4.32 -20.53 9.68
C GLU A 422 -3.52 -21.32 8.62
N LEU A 423 -4.22 -22.02 7.73
CA LEU A 423 -3.67 -22.55 6.48
C LEU A 423 -4.10 -21.62 5.35
N LEU A 424 -3.14 -21.17 4.54
CA LEU A 424 -3.40 -20.45 3.30
C LEU A 424 -3.24 -21.42 2.12
N PHE A 425 -4.35 -21.93 1.62
CA PHE A 425 -4.37 -22.82 0.45
C PHE A 425 -4.20 -22.01 -0.83
N THR A 426 -3.29 -22.46 -1.68
CA THR A 426 -3.16 -21.97 -3.05
C THR A 426 -4.02 -22.86 -3.94
N VAL A 427 -4.98 -22.27 -4.65
CA VAL A 427 -5.97 -22.98 -5.45
C VAL A 427 -5.85 -22.56 -6.91
N PHE A 428 -5.76 -23.53 -7.82
CA PHE A 428 -5.83 -23.34 -9.26
C PHE A 428 -7.27 -23.55 -9.71
N GLU A 429 -7.94 -22.48 -10.13
CA GLU A 429 -9.28 -22.58 -10.69
C GLU A 429 -9.22 -22.73 -12.21
N GLN A 430 -10.01 -23.67 -12.74
CA GLN A 430 -10.28 -23.79 -14.18
C GLN A 430 -10.93 -22.49 -14.67
N ASP A 431 -10.50 -22.01 -15.84
CA ASP A 431 -10.68 -20.60 -16.24
C ASP A 431 -12.11 -20.06 -16.04
N CYS A 432 -12.17 -18.89 -15.41
CA CYS A 432 -13.33 -18.00 -15.38
C CYS A 432 -13.88 -17.79 -16.81
N PRO A 433 -15.16 -17.43 -16.97
CA PRO A 433 -15.78 -17.25 -18.28
C PRO A 433 -14.91 -16.36 -19.16
N PRO A 434 -14.88 -16.60 -20.50
CA PRO A 434 -13.94 -15.95 -21.39
C PRO A 434 -13.93 -14.45 -21.12
N ARG A 435 -12.78 -13.96 -20.62
CA ARG A 435 -12.57 -12.54 -20.37
C ARG A 435 -12.97 -11.79 -21.64
N VAL A 436 -13.69 -10.68 -21.50
CA VAL A 436 -13.86 -9.73 -22.61
C VAL A 436 -12.45 -9.42 -23.14
N LYS A 437 -12.14 -9.93 -24.34
CA LYS A 437 -10.80 -9.79 -24.92
C LYS A 437 -10.67 -8.38 -25.47
N TRP A 438 -10.10 -7.48 -24.69
CA TRP A 438 -9.75 -6.15 -25.16
C TRP A 438 -8.58 -6.24 -26.16
N ALA A 439 -8.86 -6.18 -27.47
CA ALA A 439 -7.84 -6.25 -28.52
C ALA A 439 -6.86 -5.07 -28.42
N LYS A 440 -5.55 -5.32 -28.25
CA LYS A 440 -4.50 -4.28 -28.20
C LYS A 440 -4.29 -3.64 -29.58
N THR A 441 -4.96 -2.53 -29.85
CA THR A 441 -4.73 -1.65 -31.01
C THR A 441 -3.68 -0.58 -30.69
N LYS A 442 -2.70 -0.36 -31.59
CA LYS A 442 -1.55 0.55 -31.39
C LYS A 442 -1.91 2.05 -31.38
N ASN A 443 -3.06 2.44 -31.95
CA ASN A 443 -3.49 3.83 -32.05
C ASN A 443 -4.77 4.01 -31.21
N ARG A 444 -4.69 4.53 -29.99
CA ARG A 444 -5.86 4.64 -29.09
C ARG A 444 -6.06 6.04 -28.54
N LYS A 445 -7.33 6.46 -28.47
CA LYS A 445 -7.80 7.63 -27.70
C LYS A 445 -8.59 7.22 -26.44
N CYS A 446 -9.30 6.08 -26.42
CA CYS A 446 -10.02 5.58 -25.23
C CYS A 446 -9.99 4.04 -25.11
N PRO A 447 -9.85 3.44 -23.91
CA PRO A 447 -9.91 1.98 -23.76
C PRO A 447 -11.21 1.35 -24.23
N ALA A 448 -12.34 2.06 -24.10
CA ALA A 448 -13.69 1.64 -24.49
C ALA A 448 -13.86 1.38 -26.00
N ASP A 449 -12.88 1.77 -26.82
CA ASP A 449 -12.90 1.63 -28.27
C ASP A 449 -13.03 0.16 -28.77
N ASN A 450 -12.89 -0.83 -27.88
CA ASN A 450 -12.89 -2.27 -28.19
C ASN A 450 -13.97 -3.11 -27.49
N ALA A 451 -15.02 -2.50 -26.94
CA ALA A 451 -16.17 -3.26 -26.44
C ALA A 451 -17.05 -3.71 -27.61
N PHE A 452 -16.67 -4.82 -28.24
CA PHE A 452 -17.44 -5.47 -29.29
C PHE A 452 -18.31 -6.59 -28.71
N SER A 453 -19.42 -6.87 -29.38
CA SER A 453 -20.23 -8.05 -29.12
C SER A 453 -19.44 -9.33 -29.47
N SER A 454 -19.97 -10.50 -29.12
CA SER A 454 -19.35 -11.79 -29.45
C SER A 454 -19.14 -12.01 -30.94
N ASP A 455 -19.87 -11.29 -31.81
CA ASP A 455 -19.72 -11.32 -33.27
C ASP A 455 -18.49 -10.55 -33.80
N GLY A 456 -17.84 -9.74 -32.95
CA GLY A 456 -16.73 -8.86 -33.34
C GLY A 456 -17.10 -7.70 -34.28
N LYS A 457 -18.39 -7.55 -34.65
CA LYS A 457 -18.89 -6.60 -35.65
C LYS A 457 -19.69 -5.47 -35.02
N THR A 458 -20.53 -5.76 -34.03
CA THR A 458 -21.39 -4.76 -33.38
C THR A 458 -20.78 -4.26 -32.08
N ARG A 459 -20.82 -2.94 -31.84
CA ARG A 459 -20.39 -2.36 -30.55
C ARG A 459 -21.54 -2.45 -29.56
N LYS A 460 -21.33 -3.16 -28.45
CA LYS A 460 -22.31 -3.21 -27.35
C LYS A 460 -22.25 -1.89 -26.56
N PRO A 461 -23.38 -1.36 -26.07
CA PRO A 461 -23.35 -0.29 -25.06
C PRO A 461 -22.46 -0.69 -23.88
N LEU A 462 -21.56 0.21 -23.49
CA LEU A 462 -20.63 -0.02 -22.39
C LEU A 462 -21.23 0.51 -21.10
N ARG A 463 -21.49 -0.38 -20.14
CA ARG A 463 -21.98 -0.01 -18.80
C ARG A 463 -20.83 0.16 -17.85
N ILE A 464 -20.72 1.35 -17.27
CA ILE A 464 -19.64 1.72 -16.37
C ILE A 464 -20.20 2.08 -15.00
N LEU A 465 -19.64 1.47 -13.96
CA LEU A 465 -19.83 1.86 -12.58
C LEU A 465 -18.65 2.73 -12.13
N SER A 466 -18.87 4.04 -12.05
CA SER A 466 -17.85 4.98 -11.56
C SER A 466 -17.97 5.17 -10.06
N ILE A 467 -16.85 5.08 -9.33
CA ILE A 467 -16.81 5.14 -7.87
C ILE A 467 -15.93 6.29 -7.39
N ASP A 468 -16.51 7.22 -6.64
CA ASP A 468 -15.77 8.22 -5.84
C ASP A 468 -15.63 7.74 -4.39
N LEU A 469 -14.40 7.46 -3.95
CA LEU A 469 -14.13 6.94 -2.60
C LEU A 469 -14.06 8.08 -1.58
N GLY A 470 -15.09 8.20 -0.76
CA GLY A 470 -15.23 9.26 0.24
C GLY A 470 -14.68 8.90 1.63
N ILE A 471 -14.51 9.92 2.49
CA ILE A 471 -14.11 9.75 3.91
C ILE A 471 -15.29 9.30 4.78
N ARG A 472 -16.52 9.63 4.37
CA ARG A 472 -17.72 9.55 5.21
C ARG A 472 -18.48 8.25 5.02
N HIS A 473 -18.71 7.88 3.76
CA HIS A 473 -19.21 6.58 3.32
C HIS A 473 -18.08 5.77 2.68
N ILE A 474 -18.37 4.59 2.14
CA ILE A 474 -17.37 3.81 1.37
C ILE A 474 -17.07 4.51 0.06
N GLY A 475 -18.13 4.90 -0.65
CA GLY A 475 -18.02 5.65 -1.89
C GLY A 475 -19.39 6.09 -2.38
N ALA A 476 -19.39 7.08 -3.26
CA ALA A 476 -20.54 7.38 -4.09
C ALA A 476 -20.36 6.67 -5.43
N PHE A 477 -21.45 6.33 -6.11
CA PHE A 477 -21.41 5.68 -7.39
C PHE A 477 -22.28 6.40 -8.43
N ALA A 478 -21.88 6.28 -9.68
CA ALA A 478 -22.67 6.64 -10.86
C ALA A 478 -22.57 5.52 -11.88
N LEU A 479 -23.72 4.93 -12.23
CA LEU A 479 -23.88 3.97 -13.30
C LEU A 479 -24.23 4.73 -14.59
N THR A 480 -23.39 4.58 -15.60
CA THR A 480 -23.53 5.28 -16.88
C THR A 480 -23.42 4.26 -18.02
N GLN A 481 -24.30 4.35 -19.01
CA GLN A 481 -24.20 3.60 -20.25
C GLN A 481 -23.66 4.51 -21.34
N GLY A 482 -22.58 4.09 -21.99
CA GLY A 482 -22.05 4.76 -23.17
C GLY A 482 -22.38 3.98 -24.43
N THR A 483 -22.97 4.64 -25.42
CA THR A 483 -23.12 4.12 -26.78
C THR A 483 -22.22 4.94 -27.70
N ARG A 484 -21.41 4.29 -28.52
CA ARG A 484 -20.47 4.98 -29.41
C ARG A 484 -21.03 5.04 -30.82
N ASN A 485 -21.28 6.25 -31.31
CA ASN A 485 -21.57 6.53 -32.72
C ASN A 485 -20.26 6.84 -33.45
N ASP A 486 -20.30 6.99 -34.79
CA ASP A 486 -19.12 7.03 -35.67
C ASP A 486 -18.01 8.02 -35.26
N SER A 487 -18.33 9.06 -34.49
CA SER A 487 -17.36 10.06 -34.03
C SER A 487 -17.39 10.39 -32.53
N ALA A 488 -18.43 10.02 -31.78
CA ALA A 488 -18.61 10.46 -30.39
C ALA A 488 -19.30 9.42 -29.50
N TRP A 489 -19.04 9.51 -28.19
CA TRP A 489 -19.79 8.79 -27.17
C TRP A 489 -21.07 9.57 -26.83
N GLN A 490 -22.21 8.91 -26.94
CA GLN A 490 -23.43 9.32 -26.28
C GLN A 490 -23.53 8.59 -24.95
N THR A 491 -23.89 9.30 -23.88
CA THR A 491 -23.96 8.70 -22.54
C THR A 491 -25.30 8.95 -21.91
N GLU A 492 -25.80 7.92 -21.24
CA GLU A 492 -27.02 7.94 -20.46
C GLU A 492 -26.69 7.63 -19.00
N SER A 493 -27.15 8.46 -18.08
CA SER A 493 -26.99 8.19 -16.65
C SER A 493 -28.14 7.32 -16.17
N LEU A 494 -27.83 6.08 -15.77
CA LEU A 494 -28.86 5.10 -15.38
C LEU A 494 -29.22 5.22 -13.89
N LYS A 495 -28.21 5.34 -13.02
CA LYS A 495 -28.40 5.36 -11.56
C LYS A 495 -27.25 6.08 -10.88
N LYS A 496 -27.54 6.77 -9.78
CA LYS A 496 -26.54 7.44 -8.94
C LYS A 496 -26.89 7.20 -7.48
N GLY A 497 -25.90 7.12 -6.59
CA GLY A 497 -26.17 6.92 -5.18
C GLY A 497 -24.95 6.85 -4.28
N ILE A 498 -25.19 6.58 -3.01
CA ILE A 498 -24.16 6.32 -2.01
C ILE A 498 -24.12 4.82 -1.73
N ILE A 499 -22.91 4.26 -1.70
CA ILE A 499 -22.69 2.88 -1.24
C ILE A 499 -22.83 2.87 0.27
N ASN A 500 -24.02 2.48 0.73
CA ASN A 500 -24.34 2.29 2.12
C ASN A 500 -24.74 0.83 2.35
N SER A 501 -24.14 0.20 3.35
CA SER A 501 -24.57 -1.11 3.82
C SER A 501 -24.43 -1.13 5.34
N PRO A 502 -25.48 -1.52 6.08
CA PRO A 502 -25.44 -1.55 7.54
C PRO A 502 -24.38 -2.52 8.08
N SER A 503 -23.96 -3.50 7.26
CA SER A 503 -22.91 -4.45 7.62
C SER A 503 -21.51 -3.83 7.64
N ILE A 504 -21.31 -2.67 6.99
CA ILE A 504 -20.00 -2.02 6.86
C ILE A 504 -19.74 -1.13 8.07
N PRO A 505 -18.71 -1.42 8.89
CA PRO A 505 -18.41 -0.59 10.06
C PRO A 505 -18.12 0.87 9.66
N PRO A 506 -18.85 1.87 10.19
CA PRO A 506 -18.61 3.28 9.88
C PRO A 506 -17.24 3.74 10.38
N LEU A 507 -16.61 4.69 9.66
CA LEU A 507 -15.26 5.18 10.02
C LEU A 507 -15.22 5.80 11.42
N ARG A 508 -16.34 6.35 11.90
CA ARG A 508 -16.48 6.90 13.26
C ARG A 508 -16.29 5.82 14.33
N GLN A 509 -16.74 4.58 14.11
CA GLN A 509 -16.51 3.47 15.04
C GLN A 509 -15.03 3.09 15.11
N VAL A 510 -14.36 2.97 13.96
CA VAL A 510 -12.90 2.74 13.91
C VAL A 510 -12.14 3.85 14.66
N ARG A 511 -12.55 5.11 14.48
CA ARG A 511 -11.95 6.26 15.18
C ARG A 511 -12.20 6.27 16.68
N ARG A 512 -13.33 5.72 17.16
CA ARG A 512 -13.60 5.58 18.60
C ARG A 512 -12.50 4.75 19.27
N HIS A 513 -12.08 3.65 18.64
CA HIS A 513 -10.96 2.84 19.15
C HIS A 513 -9.62 3.57 19.12
N ASP A 514 -9.38 4.49 18.17
CA ASP A 514 -8.19 5.33 18.18
C ASP A 514 -8.20 6.32 19.38
N TYR A 515 -9.38 6.82 19.78
CA TYR A 515 -9.51 7.60 21.01
C TYR A 515 -9.28 6.74 22.26
N ASP A 516 -9.85 5.54 22.31
CA ASP A 516 -9.65 4.61 23.43
C ASP A 516 -8.18 4.22 23.58
N LEU A 517 -7.49 3.93 22.47
CA LEU A 517 -6.05 3.64 22.46
C LEU A 517 -5.25 4.82 23.00
N LYS A 518 -5.59 6.06 22.61
CA LYS A 518 -4.93 7.26 23.15
C LYS A 518 -5.20 7.44 24.63
N ARG A 519 -6.44 7.26 25.08
CA ARG A 519 -6.82 7.36 26.50
C ARG A 519 -6.09 6.33 27.34
N LYS A 520 -6.06 5.05 26.92
CA LYS A 520 -5.33 3.99 27.62
C LYS A 520 -3.82 4.23 27.64
N ARG A 521 -3.22 4.70 26.53
CA ARG A 521 -1.80 5.06 26.49
C ARG A 521 -1.43 6.26 27.35
N ARG A 522 -2.35 7.22 27.54
CA ARG A 522 -2.15 8.32 28.50
C ARG A 522 -2.11 7.81 29.95
N ARG A 523 -2.96 6.84 30.29
CA ARG A 523 -3.01 6.24 31.63
C ARG A 523 -1.81 5.33 31.93
N HIS A 524 -1.41 4.49 30.98
CA HIS A 524 -0.31 3.52 31.17
C HIS A 524 1.09 4.07 30.83
N GLY A 525 1.19 5.32 30.37
CA GLY A 525 2.46 5.87 29.88
C GLY A 525 2.93 5.26 28.55
N LYS A 526 4.19 5.55 28.20
CA LYS A 526 4.82 5.04 26.98
C LYS A 526 5.14 3.55 27.17
N PRO A 527 4.80 2.66 26.21
CA PRO A 527 5.24 1.27 26.30
C PRO A 527 6.76 1.19 26.34
N VAL A 528 7.28 0.30 27.19
CA VAL A 528 8.70 -0.06 27.22
C VAL A 528 9.07 -0.71 25.88
N LYS A 529 10.32 -0.53 25.44
CA LYS A 529 10.82 -1.10 24.17
C LYS A 529 10.61 -2.62 24.19
N GLY A 530 9.81 -3.12 23.23
CA GLY A 530 9.48 -4.55 23.11
C GLY A 530 8.09 -4.93 23.65
N GLN A 531 7.50 -4.10 24.51
CA GLN A 531 6.16 -4.36 25.06
C GLN A 531 5.06 -3.91 24.07
N ARG A 532 4.03 -4.74 23.89
CA ARG A 532 2.85 -4.38 23.10
C ARG A 532 1.85 -3.62 23.98
N SER A 533 1.64 -2.34 23.71
CA SER A 533 0.60 -1.55 24.41
C SER A 533 -0.79 -1.84 23.83
N ASN A 534 -1.72 -2.31 24.66
CA ASN A 534 -3.12 -2.52 24.30
C ASN A 534 -3.30 -3.41 23.05
N ALA A 535 -2.55 -4.52 22.98
CA ALA A 535 -2.47 -5.40 21.81
C ALA A 535 -3.85 -5.83 21.29
N ASN A 536 -4.75 -6.23 22.18
CA ASN A 536 -6.10 -6.68 21.82
C ASN A 536 -6.93 -5.58 21.19
N LEU A 537 -6.92 -4.37 21.76
CA LEU A 537 -7.64 -3.23 21.22
C LEU A 537 -7.05 -2.78 19.87
N GLN A 538 -5.74 -2.83 19.73
CA GLN A 538 -5.07 -2.51 18.47
C GLN A 538 -5.38 -3.55 17.38
N ALA A 539 -5.42 -4.83 17.73
CA ALA A 539 -5.84 -5.91 16.84
C ALA A 539 -7.30 -5.76 16.43
N HIS A 540 -8.20 -5.47 17.38
CA HIS A 540 -9.61 -5.21 17.11
C HIS A 540 -9.82 -4.01 16.17
N ARG A 541 -9.16 -2.87 16.45
CA ARG A 541 -9.16 -1.69 15.57
C ARG A 541 -8.67 -2.02 14.15
N THR A 542 -7.60 -2.81 14.05
CA THR A 542 -7.05 -3.24 12.75
C THR A 542 -8.04 -4.13 12.01
N ASN A 543 -8.60 -5.15 12.69
CA ASN A 543 -9.58 -6.06 12.11
C ASN A 543 -10.85 -5.33 11.67
N MET A 544 -11.35 -4.36 12.44
CA MET A 544 -12.51 -3.56 12.07
C MET A 544 -12.24 -2.68 10.84
N ALA A 545 -11.04 -2.09 10.75
CA ALA A 545 -10.64 -1.35 9.55
C ALA A 545 -10.55 -2.29 8.33
N GLN A 546 -10.02 -3.50 8.51
CA GLN A 546 -9.97 -4.53 7.46
C GLN A 546 -11.35 -5.00 7.01
N ASP A 547 -12.24 -5.26 7.95
CA ASP A 547 -13.61 -5.64 7.69
C ASP A 547 -14.34 -4.56 6.88
N ARG A 548 -14.18 -3.29 7.26
CA ARG A 548 -14.74 -2.14 6.54
C ARG A 548 -14.35 -2.15 5.06
N PHE A 549 -13.06 -2.29 4.74
CA PHE A 549 -12.64 -2.23 3.34
C PHE A 549 -12.98 -3.51 2.55
N LYS A 550 -13.01 -4.68 3.19
CA LYS A 550 -13.43 -5.94 2.55
C LYS A 550 -14.90 -5.91 2.17
N LYS A 551 -15.76 -5.51 3.12
CA LYS A 551 -17.19 -5.35 2.87
C LYS A 551 -17.47 -4.21 1.90
N GLY A 552 -16.69 -3.12 1.96
CA GLY A 552 -16.76 -2.03 0.99
C GLY A 552 -16.44 -2.48 -0.44
N ALA A 553 -15.35 -3.23 -0.63
CA ALA A 553 -15.01 -3.82 -1.93
C ALA A 553 -16.09 -4.78 -2.42
N SER A 554 -16.55 -5.69 -1.57
CA SER A 554 -17.62 -6.63 -1.88
C SER A 554 -18.92 -5.92 -2.27
N ALA A 555 -19.29 -4.84 -1.58
CA ALA A 555 -20.47 -4.04 -1.92
C ALA A 555 -20.33 -3.35 -3.30
N ILE A 556 -19.15 -2.82 -3.63
CA ILE A 556 -18.87 -2.25 -4.96
C ILE A 556 -19.03 -3.30 -6.05
N VAL A 557 -18.42 -4.48 -5.87
CA VAL A 557 -18.48 -5.57 -6.86
C VAL A 557 -19.90 -6.11 -6.99
N SER A 558 -20.62 -6.27 -5.88
CA SER A 558 -22.02 -6.73 -5.91
C SER A 558 -22.91 -5.73 -6.64
N LEU A 559 -22.73 -4.43 -6.41
CA LEU A 559 -23.45 -3.37 -7.12
C LEU A 559 -23.13 -3.37 -8.63
N ALA A 560 -21.87 -3.61 -8.99
CA ALA A 560 -21.46 -3.74 -10.38
C ALA A 560 -22.14 -4.96 -11.05
N ARG A 561 -22.23 -6.09 -10.35
CA ARG A 561 -22.92 -7.30 -10.82
C ARG A 561 -24.42 -7.09 -10.98
N GLU A 562 -25.08 -6.54 -9.96
CA GLU A 562 -26.52 -6.25 -9.95
C GLU A 562 -26.92 -5.44 -11.18
N HIS A 563 -26.07 -4.50 -11.57
CA HIS A 563 -26.31 -3.62 -12.71
C HIS A 563 -25.63 -4.06 -14.02
N SER A 564 -25.04 -5.26 -14.04
CA SER A 564 -24.32 -5.81 -15.21
C SER A 564 -23.32 -4.82 -15.79
N ALA A 565 -22.53 -4.17 -14.93
CA ALA A 565 -21.48 -3.25 -15.34
C ALA A 565 -20.30 -4.02 -15.95
N ASP A 566 -19.81 -3.56 -17.10
CA ASP A 566 -18.66 -4.16 -17.79
C ASP A 566 -17.33 -3.64 -17.19
N LEU A 567 -17.36 -2.43 -16.62
CA LEU A 567 -16.18 -1.70 -16.15
C LEU A 567 -16.46 -0.93 -14.85
N ILE A 568 -15.55 -1.02 -13.89
CA ILE A 568 -15.53 -0.19 -12.68
C ILE A 568 -14.41 0.86 -12.82
N LEU A 569 -14.74 2.13 -12.58
CA LEU A 569 -13.79 3.24 -12.62
C LEU A 569 -13.50 3.80 -11.23
N PHE A 570 -12.23 4.05 -10.96
CA PHE A 570 -11.74 4.80 -9.80
C PHE A 570 -10.85 5.96 -10.22
N GLU A 571 -10.76 6.95 -9.33
CA GLU A 571 -9.78 8.02 -9.43
C GLU A 571 -8.34 7.57 -9.12
N ASN A 572 -7.39 8.14 -9.86
CA ASN A 572 -5.97 8.06 -9.59
C ASN A 572 -5.58 8.97 -8.43
N LEU A 573 -5.77 8.47 -7.22
CA LEU A 573 -5.40 9.17 -6.00
C LEU A 573 -3.99 8.80 -5.52
N HIS A 574 -3.09 8.32 -6.38
CA HIS A 574 -1.71 7.96 -6.01
C HIS A 574 -0.85 9.17 -5.62
N SER A 575 -1.15 10.35 -6.19
CA SER A 575 -0.45 11.59 -5.89
C SER A 575 -0.86 12.20 -4.55
N LEU A 576 -2.05 11.85 -4.03
CA LEU A 576 -2.57 12.33 -2.75
C LEU A 576 -1.94 11.56 -1.57
N LYS A 577 -0.63 11.76 -1.39
CA LYS A 577 0.19 11.12 -0.37
C LYS A 577 0.14 11.90 0.94
N PHE A 578 0.41 11.21 2.05
CA PHE A 578 0.69 11.88 3.32
C PHE A 578 1.88 12.80 3.15
N SER A 579 1.66 14.11 3.25
CA SER A 579 2.76 15.06 3.28
C SER A 579 3.03 15.51 4.70
N ALA A 580 4.31 15.67 5.00
CA ALA A 580 4.77 16.43 6.15
C ALA A 580 4.14 17.84 6.20
N PHE A 581 3.87 18.43 5.03
CA PHE A 581 3.33 19.77 4.87
C PHE A 581 1.81 19.85 5.04
N ASP A 582 1.12 18.72 5.03
CA ASP A 582 -0.32 18.66 5.18
C ASP A 582 -0.73 18.74 6.66
N GLU A 583 -1.90 19.34 6.90
CA GLU A 583 -2.45 19.45 8.24
C GLU A 583 -2.61 18.06 8.87
N ARG A 584 -2.27 17.94 10.17
CA ARG A 584 -2.24 16.65 10.88
C ARG A 584 -3.58 15.90 10.80
N TRP A 585 -4.70 16.62 10.74
CA TRP A 585 -6.02 16.02 10.62
C TRP A 585 -6.27 15.48 9.21
N MET A 586 -5.85 16.17 8.14
CA MET A 586 -5.95 15.70 6.76
C MET A 586 -5.14 14.41 6.56
N ASN A 587 -3.89 14.42 7.05
CA ASN A 587 -3.04 13.22 7.09
C ASN A 587 -3.64 12.05 7.90
N ARG A 588 -4.45 12.35 8.92
CA ARG A 588 -5.17 11.31 9.66
C ARG A 588 -6.31 10.75 8.83
N GLN A 589 -7.09 11.61 8.19
CA GLN A 589 -8.20 11.19 7.33
C GLN A 589 -7.73 10.33 6.16
N LEU A 590 -6.69 10.75 5.44
CA LEU A 590 -6.13 9.99 4.32
C LEU A 590 -5.65 8.58 4.74
N ARG A 591 -5.26 8.42 6.01
CA ARG A 591 -4.75 7.16 6.59
C ARG A 591 -5.90 6.26 6.98
N ASP A 592 -6.96 6.85 7.50
CA ASP A 592 -8.15 6.14 7.92
C ASP A 592 -8.95 5.64 6.71
N MET A 593 -8.94 6.37 5.58
CA MET A 593 -9.69 6.00 4.38
C MET A 593 -9.26 4.66 3.78
N ASN A 594 -7.97 4.30 3.85
CA ASN A 594 -7.42 3.07 3.25
C ASN A 594 -7.92 2.79 1.81
N ARG A 595 -8.21 3.84 1.04
CA ARG A 595 -8.85 3.76 -0.29
C ARG A 595 -8.15 2.78 -1.24
N ARG A 596 -6.82 2.72 -1.17
CA ARG A 596 -6.02 1.84 -2.02
C ARG A 596 -6.33 0.37 -1.77
N HIS A 597 -6.55 -0.03 -0.52
CA HIS A 597 -6.93 -1.40 -0.19
C HIS A 597 -8.32 -1.76 -0.71
N ILE A 598 -9.26 -0.80 -0.78
CA ILE A 598 -10.56 -1.04 -1.41
C ILE A 598 -10.37 -1.28 -2.91
N VAL A 599 -9.63 -0.41 -3.60
CA VAL A 599 -9.37 -0.55 -5.04
C VAL A 599 -8.65 -1.86 -5.34
N GLU A 600 -7.62 -2.22 -4.57
CA GLU A 600 -6.89 -3.49 -4.73
C GLU A 600 -7.82 -4.69 -4.59
N LEU A 601 -8.67 -4.73 -3.56
CA LEU A 601 -9.63 -5.81 -3.37
C LEU A 601 -10.69 -5.86 -4.47
N VAL A 602 -11.16 -4.70 -4.96
CA VAL A 602 -12.09 -4.66 -6.11
C VAL A 602 -11.40 -5.17 -7.37
N SER A 603 -10.15 -4.78 -7.63
CA SER A 603 -9.35 -5.30 -8.75
C SER A 603 -9.05 -6.79 -8.65
N GLU A 604 -9.00 -7.34 -7.45
CA GLU A 604 -8.88 -8.79 -7.21
C GLU A 604 -10.23 -9.53 -7.43
N GLN A 605 -11.34 -8.97 -6.93
CA GLN A 605 -12.67 -9.60 -6.94
C GLN A 605 -13.44 -9.44 -8.26
N ALA A 606 -13.42 -8.25 -8.86
CA ALA A 606 -14.22 -7.93 -10.05
C ALA A 606 -13.92 -8.83 -11.27
N PRO A 607 -12.66 -9.21 -11.56
CA PRO A 607 -12.35 -10.12 -12.67
C PRO A 607 -12.99 -11.51 -12.54
N GLU A 608 -13.33 -11.95 -11.32
CA GLU A 608 -14.06 -13.23 -11.10
C GLU A 608 -15.44 -13.22 -11.76
N PHE A 609 -16.00 -12.02 -11.98
CA PHE A 609 -17.31 -11.81 -12.59
C PHE A 609 -17.21 -11.25 -14.02
N GLY A 610 -16.02 -11.29 -14.62
CA GLY A 610 -15.78 -10.71 -15.95
C GLY A 610 -15.78 -9.18 -15.99
N ILE A 611 -15.78 -8.52 -14.82
CA ILE A 611 -15.83 -7.06 -14.71
C ILE A 611 -14.40 -6.50 -14.71
N THR A 612 -14.13 -5.53 -15.59
CA THR A 612 -12.82 -4.88 -15.65
C THR A 612 -12.74 -3.75 -14.62
N VAL A 613 -11.54 -3.43 -14.12
CA VAL A 613 -11.31 -2.31 -13.19
C VAL A 613 -10.25 -1.39 -13.74
N LYS A 614 -10.47 -0.07 -13.65
CA LYS A 614 -9.52 0.96 -14.06
C LYS A 614 -9.44 2.06 -13.00
N ASP A 615 -8.24 2.33 -12.47
CA ASP A 615 -7.99 3.23 -11.34
C ASP A 615 -7.01 4.37 -11.63
N ASP A 616 -6.80 4.68 -12.90
CA ASP A 616 -5.86 5.69 -13.41
C ASP A 616 -6.56 6.98 -13.89
N ILE A 617 -7.87 7.15 -13.63
CA ILE A 617 -8.61 8.35 -14.04
C ILE A 617 -8.15 9.57 -13.24
N ASN A 618 -7.65 10.61 -13.92
CA ASN A 618 -7.14 11.80 -13.24
C ASN A 618 -8.25 12.44 -12.36
N PRO A 619 -8.07 12.58 -11.03
CA PRO A 619 -9.07 13.14 -10.12
C PRO A 619 -9.23 14.66 -10.23
N TRP A 620 -8.39 15.33 -11.02
CA TRP A 620 -8.40 16.78 -11.10
C TRP A 620 -9.78 17.30 -11.52
N MET A 621 -10.33 18.17 -10.67
CA MET A 621 -11.61 18.90 -10.80
C MET A 621 -12.90 18.07 -10.82
N THR A 622 -12.85 16.75 -10.65
CA THR A 622 -14.04 15.86 -10.70
C THR A 622 -15.13 16.28 -9.72
N SER A 623 -14.77 16.78 -8.54
CA SER A 623 -15.73 17.28 -7.54
C SER A 623 -16.06 18.78 -7.63
N ARG A 624 -15.52 19.50 -8.63
CA ARG A 624 -15.70 20.96 -8.81
C ARG A 624 -16.42 21.34 -10.11
N ILE A 625 -16.58 20.40 -11.03
CA ILE A 625 -17.34 20.57 -12.26
C ILE A 625 -18.72 19.94 -12.10
N CYS A 626 -19.74 20.53 -12.69
CA CYS A 626 -21.08 19.96 -12.69
C CYS A 626 -21.15 18.75 -13.62
N SER A 627 -21.56 17.60 -13.11
CA SER A 627 -21.75 16.40 -13.93
C SER A 627 -22.89 16.49 -14.96
N ASN A 628 -23.78 17.48 -14.82
CA ASN A 628 -24.88 17.73 -15.75
C ASN A 628 -24.45 18.62 -16.93
N CYS A 629 -24.00 19.85 -16.65
CA CYS A 629 -23.68 20.82 -17.70
C CYS A 629 -22.17 20.98 -17.97
N ASN A 630 -21.31 20.24 -17.27
CA ASN A 630 -19.84 20.31 -17.37
C ASN A 630 -19.22 21.70 -17.09
N LEU A 631 -19.95 22.63 -16.48
CA LEU A 631 -19.44 23.94 -16.04
C LEU A 631 -19.01 23.93 -14.57
N PRO A 632 -18.11 24.83 -14.14
CA PRO A 632 -17.71 24.96 -12.75
C PRO A 632 -18.90 25.14 -11.80
N GLY A 633 -18.76 24.58 -10.60
CA GLY A 633 -19.67 24.81 -9.49
C GLY A 633 -18.90 24.90 -8.19
N PHE A 634 -19.62 24.81 -7.08
CA PHE A 634 -19.02 24.93 -5.76
C PHE A 634 -19.50 23.85 -4.80
N ARG A 635 -18.56 23.44 -3.94
CA ARG A 635 -18.83 22.54 -2.82
C ARG A 635 -19.12 23.36 -1.57
N PHE A 636 -20.15 22.95 -0.84
CA PHE A 636 -20.55 23.60 0.40
C PHE A 636 -21.07 22.59 1.41
N SER A 637 -21.13 23.01 2.67
CA SER A 637 -21.73 22.26 3.77
C SER A 637 -22.84 23.10 4.39
N MET A 638 -23.82 22.47 5.03
CA MET A 638 -24.79 23.20 5.85
C MET A 638 -24.23 23.34 7.27
N LYS A 639 -24.20 24.56 7.83
CA LYS A 639 -23.71 24.78 9.19
C LYS A 639 -24.58 24.00 10.18
N LYS A 640 -24.00 23.05 10.91
CA LYS A 640 -24.68 22.30 11.98
C LYS A 640 -24.73 23.11 13.26
N LYS A 641 -25.83 22.98 14.02
CA LYS A 641 -26.01 23.64 15.32
C LYS A 641 -24.94 23.10 16.23
N ASN A 642 -24.18 23.98 16.86
CA ASN A 642 -23.25 23.56 17.89
C ASN A 642 -23.98 23.62 19.24
N PRO A 643 -24.45 22.48 19.79
CA PRO A 643 -25.28 22.49 21.00
C PRO A 643 -24.57 23.10 22.22
N TYR A 644 -23.25 23.18 22.21
CA TYR A 644 -22.45 23.76 23.29
C TYR A 644 -22.21 25.27 23.15
N ARG A 645 -22.30 25.83 21.93
CA ARG A 645 -22.06 27.26 21.66
C ARG A 645 -23.33 28.04 21.37
N GLU A 646 -24.35 27.38 20.86
CA GLU A 646 -25.59 28.01 20.37
C GLU A 646 -26.74 27.49 21.24
N LYS A 647 -26.94 28.11 22.42
CA LYS A 647 -28.00 27.75 23.40
C LYS A 647 -29.40 28.19 22.96
N LEU A 648 -29.50 29.05 21.95
CA LEU A 648 -30.78 29.59 21.49
C LEU A 648 -31.65 28.52 20.79
N PRO A 649 -32.99 28.62 20.86
CA PRO A 649 -33.93 27.83 20.05
C PRO A 649 -33.64 27.93 18.55
N ARG A 650 -34.04 26.89 17.78
CA ARG A 650 -33.68 26.75 16.35
C ARG A 650 -34.12 27.97 15.53
N GLU A 651 -35.28 28.55 15.85
CA GLU A 651 -35.81 29.72 15.14
C GLU A 651 -35.04 31.02 15.39
N LYS A 652 -34.21 31.11 16.45
CA LYS A 652 -33.51 32.34 16.86
C LYS A 652 -32.02 32.36 16.50
N CYS A 653 -31.50 31.34 15.82
CA CYS A 653 -30.11 31.29 15.37
C CYS A 653 -29.96 31.92 13.97
N THR A 654 -29.39 33.13 13.88
CA THR A 654 -29.25 33.88 12.62
C THR A 654 -28.37 33.20 11.56
N ASP A 655 -27.52 32.24 11.96
CA ASP A 655 -26.50 31.62 11.09
C ASP A 655 -26.67 30.10 10.91
N PHE A 656 -27.72 29.50 11.48
CA PHE A 656 -27.94 28.05 11.45
C PHE A 656 -28.72 27.61 10.19
N GLY A 657 -28.32 26.50 9.55
CA GLY A 657 -28.95 26.06 8.29
C GLY A 657 -28.47 26.82 7.05
N TYR A 658 -27.40 27.62 7.15
CA TYR A 658 -26.84 28.35 6.02
C TYR A 658 -25.75 27.55 5.31
N PRO A 659 -25.64 27.71 3.98
CA PRO A 659 -24.53 27.14 3.24
C PRO A 659 -23.24 27.83 3.67
N VAL A 660 -22.27 27.03 4.08
CA VAL A 660 -20.90 27.47 4.38
C VAL A 660 -19.99 26.91 3.30
N TRP A 661 -19.25 27.81 2.67
CA TRP A 661 -18.18 27.40 1.78
C TRP A 661 -17.11 26.69 2.61
N GLU A 662 -16.98 25.40 2.38
CA GLU A 662 -15.99 24.57 3.04
C GLU A 662 -15.20 23.83 1.95
N PRO A 663 -13.86 23.96 1.92
CA PRO A 663 -13.03 23.06 1.13
C PRO A 663 -13.30 21.60 1.54
N GLY A 664 -13.95 20.83 0.67
CA GLY A 664 -14.44 19.47 1.00
C GLY A 664 -15.91 19.41 1.44
N GLY A 665 -16.68 20.46 1.14
CA GLY A 665 -18.12 20.52 1.36
C GLY A 665 -18.86 19.30 0.82
N HIS A 666 -19.93 18.95 1.50
CA HIS A 666 -20.66 17.70 1.32
C HIS A 666 -21.62 17.72 0.14
N LEU A 667 -22.00 18.92 -0.26
CA LEU A 667 -23.00 19.23 -1.25
C LEU A 667 -22.32 19.97 -2.39
N PHE A 668 -22.87 19.79 -3.58
CA PHE A 668 -22.43 20.47 -4.77
C PHE A 668 -23.62 21.23 -5.36
N ARG A 669 -23.36 22.46 -5.80
CA ARG A 669 -24.29 23.25 -6.60
C ARG A 669 -23.58 23.81 -7.82
N CYS A 670 -24.26 23.70 -8.96
CA CYS A 670 -23.89 24.41 -10.17
C CYS A 670 -24.71 25.70 -10.27
N PRO A 671 -24.07 26.88 -10.39
CA PRO A 671 -24.82 28.13 -10.58
C PRO A 671 -25.36 28.31 -12.01
N HIS A 672 -24.88 27.51 -12.97
CA HIS A 672 -25.28 27.65 -14.38
C HIS A 672 -26.55 26.87 -14.74
N CYS A 673 -26.72 25.65 -14.22
CA CYS A 673 -27.90 24.82 -14.46
C CYS A 673 -28.71 24.51 -13.20
N ASP A 674 -28.40 25.18 -12.09
CA ASP A 674 -28.94 24.95 -10.74
C ASP A 674 -28.91 23.49 -10.24
N HIS A 675 -28.09 22.63 -10.85
CA HIS A 675 -27.94 21.25 -10.43
C HIS A 675 -27.40 21.17 -8.99
N ARG A 676 -28.16 20.51 -8.12
CA ARG A 676 -27.85 20.31 -6.69
C ARG A 676 -27.77 18.81 -6.40
N VAL A 677 -26.69 18.37 -5.80
CA VAL A 677 -26.47 16.95 -5.51
C VAL A 677 -25.43 16.78 -4.41
N ASN A 678 -25.34 15.58 -3.83
CA ASN A 678 -24.18 15.22 -3.02
C ASN A 678 -22.89 15.38 -3.85
N ALA A 679 -21.88 16.05 -3.29
CA ALA A 679 -20.65 16.35 -4.01
C ALA A 679 -19.86 15.12 -4.45
N ASP A 680 -19.95 14.03 -3.69
CA ASP A 680 -19.25 12.78 -3.98
C ASP A 680 -20.00 12.01 -5.10
N ILE A 681 -21.34 12.11 -5.18
CA ILE A 681 -22.13 11.62 -6.32
C ILE A 681 -21.79 12.39 -7.60
N ASN A 682 -21.67 13.71 -7.52
CA ASN A 682 -21.26 14.54 -8.64
C ASN A 682 -19.86 14.15 -9.13
N ALA A 683 -18.92 13.91 -8.20
CA ALA A 683 -17.59 13.43 -8.53
C ALA A 683 -17.62 12.08 -9.25
N ALA A 684 -18.36 11.10 -8.74
CA ALA A 684 -18.51 9.79 -9.36
C ALA A 684 -19.06 9.90 -10.79
N ALA A 685 -20.08 10.74 -11.03
CA ALA A 685 -20.62 10.96 -12.37
C ALA A 685 -19.60 11.63 -13.31
N ASN A 686 -18.79 12.57 -12.81
CA ASN A 686 -17.73 13.18 -13.61
C ASN A 686 -16.61 12.22 -14.01
N LEU A 687 -16.38 11.13 -13.26
CA LEU A 687 -15.43 10.09 -13.69
C LEU A 687 -15.88 9.41 -14.97
N ALA A 688 -17.18 9.11 -15.07
CA ALA A 688 -17.76 8.57 -16.31
C ALA A 688 -17.62 9.58 -17.45
N ASN A 689 -18.00 10.85 -17.22
CA ASN A 689 -17.88 11.91 -18.24
C ASN A 689 -16.43 12.06 -18.72
N LYS A 690 -15.47 12.02 -17.81
CA LYS A 690 -14.03 12.12 -18.11
C LYS A 690 -13.52 10.91 -18.86
N PHE A 691 -13.97 9.70 -18.51
CA PHE A 691 -13.62 8.48 -19.22
C PHE A 691 -14.14 8.48 -20.66
N PHE A 692 -15.39 8.91 -20.88
CA PHE A 692 -15.97 9.03 -22.22
C PHE A 692 -15.48 10.26 -23.00
N GLY A 693 -14.71 11.15 -22.36
CA GLY A 693 -14.15 12.34 -22.99
C GLY A 693 -15.20 13.42 -23.30
N LEU A 694 -16.29 13.48 -22.55
CA LEU A 694 -17.38 14.43 -22.76
C LEU A 694 -16.99 15.84 -22.32
N GLY A 695 -17.51 16.87 -22.99
CA GLY A 695 -17.38 18.27 -22.57
C GLY A 695 -15.94 18.82 -22.51
N TYR A 696 -15.69 19.75 -21.59
CA TYR A 696 -14.44 20.53 -21.52
C TYR A 696 -13.23 19.80 -20.96
N TRP A 697 -13.38 18.52 -20.57
CA TRP A 697 -12.31 17.72 -19.97
C TRP A 697 -11.10 17.56 -20.87
N ASN A 698 -11.27 17.67 -22.19
CA ASN A 698 -10.19 17.47 -23.14
C ASN A 698 -9.53 18.77 -23.64
N ASN A 699 -10.22 19.92 -23.72
CA ASN A 699 -9.63 21.12 -24.36
C ASN A 699 -10.12 22.49 -23.87
N GLY A 700 -11.06 22.58 -22.90
CA GLY A 700 -11.76 23.85 -22.62
C GLY A 700 -11.51 24.48 -21.25
N LEU A 701 -11.11 23.69 -20.24
CA LEU A 701 -11.06 24.14 -18.85
C LEU A 701 -9.63 24.48 -18.40
N LYS A 702 -9.38 25.74 -18.05
CA LYS A 702 -8.17 26.19 -17.35
C LYS A 702 -8.52 26.67 -15.95
N TYR A 703 -7.65 26.38 -14.98
CA TYR A 703 -7.77 26.91 -13.62
C TYR A 703 -6.52 27.68 -13.29
N ASP A 704 -6.69 28.95 -12.98
CA ASP A 704 -5.64 29.80 -12.48
C ASP A 704 -5.60 29.71 -10.95
N ALA A 705 -4.50 29.20 -10.42
CA ALA A 705 -4.32 29.01 -8.99
C ALA A 705 -4.13 30.32 -8.22
N GLU A 706 -3.60 31.36 -8.87
CA GLU A 706 -3.31 32.67 -8.29
C GLU A 706 -4.61 33.46 -8.13
N THR A 707 -5.35 33.61 -9.22
CA THR A 707 -6.63 34.35 -9.21
C THR A 707 -7.81 33.50 -8.71
N LYS A 708 -7.62 32.17 -8.57
CA LYS A 708 -8.65 31.18 -8.22
C LYS A 708 -9.85 31.23 -9.19
N THR A 709 -9.58 31.54 -10.45
CA THR A 709 -10.59 31.62 -11.51
C THR A 709 -10.58 30.36 -12.36
N PHE A 710 -11.74 30.02 -12.89
CA PHE A 710 -11.89 29.02 -13.93
C PHE A 710 -12.18 29.72 -15.25
N THR A 711 -11.45 29.34 -16.28
CA THR A 711 -11.64 29.83 -17.65
C THR A 711 -12.14 28.67 -18.49
N VAL A 712 -13.35 28.78 -19.02
CA VAL A 712 -13.98 27.76 -19.86
C VAL A 712 -14.11 28.28 -21.28
N HIS A 713 -13.49 27.59 -22.24
CA HIS A 713 -13.67 27.85 -23.66
C HIS A 713 -14.78 26.96 -24.21
N THR A 714 -15.94 27.55 -24.49
CA THR A 714 -17.14 26.88 -25.03
C THR A 714 -16.95 26.46 -26.48
N ASP A 715 -16.42 27.36 -27.30
CA ASP A 715 -15.92 27.11 -28.65
C ASP A 715 -14.81 28.15 -28.97
N LYS A 716 -14.23 28.09 -30.18
CA LYS A 716 -13.16 29.02 -30.59
C LYS A 716 -13.65 30.46 -30.84
N LYS A 717 -14.96 30.66 -31.01
CA LYS A 717 -15.57 31.94 -31.40
C LYS A 717 -16.17 32.69 -30.22
N THR A 718 -16.54 32.01 -29.14
CA THR A 718 -17.09 32.61 -27.93
C THR A 718 -15.99 33.04 -26.96
N PRO A 719 -16.12 34.23 -26.36
CA PRO A 719 -15.23 34.66 -25.29
C PRO A 719 -15.21 33.62 -24.15
N PRO A 720 -14.06 33.36 -23.53
CA PRO A 720 -13.99 32.40 -22.44
C PRO A 720 -14.86 32.83 -21.26
N LEU A 721 -15.62 31.89 -20.71
CA LEU A 721 -16.37 32.11 -19.48
C LEU A 721 -15.40 32.10 -18.29
N ILE A 722 -15.29 33.24 -17.60
CA ILE A 722 -14.48 33.39 -16.38
C ILE A 722 -15.38 33.22 -15.16
N PHE A 723 -15.12 32.19 -14.38
CA PHE A 723 -15.89 31.85 -13.19
C PHE A 723 -15.03 32.04 -11.93
N LYS A 724 -15.52 32.89 -11.01
CA LYS A 724 -14.93 33.12 -9.68
C LYS A 724 -15.80 32.43 -8.62
N PRO A 725 -15.43 31.22 -8.16
CA PRO A 725 -16.32 30.38 -7.36
C PRO A 725 -16.75 31.01 -6.04
N ARG A 726 -15.81 31.68 -5.36
CA ARG A 726 -16.03 32.19 -4.00
C ARG A 726 -16.97 33.40 -3.99
N PRO A 727 -16.73 34.47 -4.77
CA PRO A 727 -17.68 35.58 -4.88
C PRO A 727 -19.07 35.12 -5.30
N GLN A 728 -19.18 34.21 -6.28
CA GLN A 728 -20.49 33.73 -6.73
C GLN A 728 -21.21 32.88 -5.69
N PHE A 729 -20.46 32.11 -4.89
CA PHE A 729 -21.04 31.42 -3.75
C PHE A 729 -21.54 32.40 -2.69
N ASP A 730 -20.73 33.39 -2.31
CA ASP A 730 -21.10 34.34 -1.26
C ASP A 730 -22.37 35.11 -1.69
N LEU A 731 -22.44 35.59 -2.95
CA LEU A 731 -23.65 36.17 -3.54
C LEU A 731 -24.88 35.25 -3.49
N TRP A 732 -24.70 33.96 -3.79
CA TRP A 732 -25.78 32.99 -3.73
C TRP A 732 -26.23 32.71 -2.29
N ALA A 733 -25.28 32.48 -1.39
CA ALA A 733 -25.51 32.17 0.02
C ALA A 733 -26.24 33.32 0.73
N ASP A 734 -25.91 34.56 0.38
CA ASP A 734 -26.50 35.76 0.98
C ASP A 734 -27.87 36.13 0.39
N SER A 735 -28.23 35.60 -0.79
CA SER A 735 -29.48 35.96 -1.44
C SER A 735 -30.72 35.52 -0.64
N VAL A 736 -31.69 36.43 -0.52
CA VAL A 736 -32.99 36.19 0.14
C VAL A 736 -33.72 34.98 -0.48
N LYS A 737 -33.56 34.78 -1.80
CA LYS A 737 -34.09 33.63 -2.53
C LYS A 737 -33.53 32.31 -2.01
N THR A 738 -32.21 32.22 -1.78
CA THR A 738 -31.58 31.04 -1.19
C THR A 738 -32.08 30.78 0.23
N ARG A 739 -32.25 31.83 1.03
CA ARG A 739 -32.78 31.73 2.40
C ARG A 739 -34.22 31.18 2.43
N LYS A 740 -35.05 31.53 1.45
CA LYS A 740 -36.41 30.96 1.29
C LYS A 740 -36.38 29.53 0.72
N GLN A 741 -35.51 29.24 -0.26
CA GLN A 741 -35.48 27.96 -0.97
C GLN A 741 -34.92 26.80 -0.15
N LEU A 742 -34.02 27.05 0.81
CA LEU A 742 -33.41 25.98 1.60
C LEU A 742 -34.29 25.49 2.77
N GLY A 743 -35.35 26.24 3.13
CA GLY A 743 -36.28 25.87 4.20
C GLY A 743 -35.60 25.61 5.56
N PRO A 744 -36.34 25.06 6.55
CA PRO A 744 -35.76 24.62 7.82
C PRO A 744 -34.96 23.31 7.70
N ASP A 745 -35.19 22.50 6.66
CA ASP A 745 -34.40 21.30 6.35
C ASP A 745 -34.05 21.27 4.84
N PRO A 746 -32.76 21.42 4.46
CA PRO A 746 -32.35 21.55 3.07
C PRO A 746 -32.26 20.22 2.29
N PHE A 747 -32.69 19.09 2.88
CA PHE A 747 -32.66 17.76 2.26
C PHE A 747 -33.84 16.87 2.67
#